data_AF-A0A524QGR3-F1
#
_entry.id   AF-A0A524QGR3-F1
#
_cell.length_a   1.000
_cell.length_b   1.000
_cell.length_c   1.000
_cell.angle_alpha   90.00
_cell.angle_beta   90.00
_cell.angle_gamma   90.00
#
_symmetry.space_group_name_H-M   'P 1'
#
loop_
_entity.id
_entity.type
_entity.pdbx_description
1 polymer ?
#
loop_
_entity_poly.entity_id
_entity_poly.type
_entity_poly.pdbx_seq_one_letter_code
_entity_poly.pdbx_strand_id
1 'polypeptide(L)'
;SEYTPLAKNGSRIVMGVNSLGFGGTNAHAILGECSIPAKRRPAREPRSLPPLFISARSQGALEALASAYADRIDGSNPADYCDLAYTAGVRRQQHNFRLAIPAHTPAALVLSLREFCAHGRSAGVVSGQVVATPARVALLFSGNGSQWPGMGRRLLAENRVFRRAVEEVDALLQPMASFSVLDALKAQADKSRLHLTEVAQPALFALQVGVLKVLLAKGLEPDAVFGHSVGEITAAYAAGALSLDQAARTIYARSAAQAPTRGLGRMAAVAMPASDILNELAAFGGEVELAAVNSPKSVTLSGTLAGLQALASRLQARAVFFRMLDLDYAFHSRFMEPARAPLLQLLADLKPSTTRLPYVSTVTGTVLDGKELGADYWWDNIRQPVRLDRATETLASEHTYLYLEIGPNPILQGYIQENLSAAGRRGRPLATLKKDDDGESRLIEALCTSQVLGASLNAKKIFPKRGRSVSLPTYAWQRETHWYPPTDELTTLLKPRGEHPLLGFGVPHVERTWENQIDTVRFPYLADHVVGGAVVFPASAFLEMALAAAASCPKADSRVVEELEIRSPLVLMNGQPWVVRFSLAADDHGFTIRSRPRFSDDQWTLNVVGRLASPLPPSAESPARLSFTTDNLSSLIKAEQHYRKAADLGLRYGPMFRAVAELWPLREDRVLARIEPPVELAADLGAYRLHPVLLDACLQSLLGILSGHSARQRPVAYLPQRLARLHLFGDGRTIRYCEVVVKSRLGRSVVADFKLADSSGKIVATLDGFRFRRMPLTADGATEPSLYQFRAILKPSDGHPSKAPLPRPAALATRVAPVLERECQALQRPEYYEQFIPLLDALVSAYSFEALRELGATRHPFTIETLMQSAGMPGTQTHLLRHLLDTLREEGSAVCSENEWVLSNNVELPDSTAIWRRMLADFPAYVPELTVVGRCGMHLADVLRGDIDAASLLSPTRGVPAADHLYKTSPTIRVMCTALRAIVREIVRLWPLNRRLRILEISNDSSTVAEELLRVLPREQYDYVIATPDREARAHLISAFSEFPHVSAVELDIAGNLVDQGVLRDAFDVVIAPYVLHAVRDIRAALGNVRRLLST
;
A
#
# COMPACT_ATOMS: atom_id res chain seq x y z
N SER A 1 -12.74 -18.50 9.14
CA SER A 1 -13.01 -17.79 10.41
C SER A 1 -14.05 -18.58 11.16
N GLU A 2 -13.68 -19.20 12.28
CA GLU A 2 -14.67 -19.82 13.17
C GLU A 2 -15.31 -18.72 14.03
N TYR A 3 -16.64 -18.67 14.02
CA TYR A 3 -17.39 -17.80 14.92
C TYR A 3 -17.68 -18.59 16.20
N THR A 4 -16.93 -18.33 17.27
CA THR A 4 -17.21 -18.93 18.59
C THR A 4 -18.28 -18.09 19.31
N PRO A 5 -19.44 -18.66 19.65
CA PRO A 5 -20.45 -17.96 20.44
C PRO A 5 -19.93 -17.69 21.86
N LEU A 6 -20.10 -16.47 22.34
CA LEU A 6 -19.74 -16.10 23.72
C LEU A 6 -20.87 -16.47 24.69
N ALA A 7 -20.52 -17.05 25.83
CA ALA A 7 -21.48 -17.42 26.88
C ALA A 7 -22.15 -16.18 27.48
N LYS A 8 -23.49 -16.12 27.43
CA LYS A 8 -24.27 -15.03 28.03
C LYS A 8 -24.56 -15.34 29.49
N ASN A 9 -23.70 -14.87 30.40
CA ASN A 9 -23.82 -15.12 31.84
C ASN A 9 -24.61 -14.03 32.60
N GLY A 10 -25.47 -13.26 31.90
CA GLY A 10 -26.28 -12.19 32.51
C GLY A 10 -25.53 -10.89 32.84
N SER A 11 -24.19 -10.90 32.84
CA SER A 11 -23.34 -9.70 32.93
C SER A 11 -23.04 -9.11 31.55
N ARG A 12 -22.86 -7.78 31.47
CA ARG A 12 -22.44 -7.08 30.25
C ARG A 12 -21.13 -7.67 29.74
N ILE A 13 -21.07 -8.06 28.45
CA ILE A 13 -19.83 -8.57 27.86
C ILE A 13 -18.84 -7.40 27.72
N VAL A 14 -17.62 -7.57 28.22
CA VAL A 14 -16.51 -6.61 28.07
C VAL A 14 -15.32 -7.34 27.46
N MET A 15 -14.66 -6.72 26.49
CA MET A 15 -13.51 -7.27 25.76
C MET A 15 -12.38 -6.25 25.71
N GLY A 16 -11.13 -6.73 25.81
CA GLY A 16 -9.95 -5.94 25.47
C GLY A 16 -9.50 -6.24 24.03
N VAL A 17 -9.16 -5.21 23.27
CA VAL A 17 -8.52 -5.31 21.95
C VAL A 17 -7.14 -4.67 22.04
N ASN A 18 -6.11 -5.44 21.73
CA ASN A 18 -4.73 -4.96 21.64
C ASN A 18 -4.28 -4.90 20.18
N SER A 19 -3.62 -3.81 19.81
CA SER A 19 -2.88 -3.66 18.56
C SER A 19 -1.49 -3.15 18.89
N LEU A 20 -0.48 -3.97 18.62
CA LEU A 20 0.92 -3.72 18.95
C LEU A 20 1.68 -3.49 17.64
N GLY A 21 2.02 -2.23 17.36
CA GLY A 21 2.81 -1.86 16.20
C GLY A 21 4.26 -2.30 16.37
N PHE A 22 4.90 -2.76 15.29
CA PHE A 22 6.27 -3.27 15.31
C PHE A 22 7.31 -2.26 15.85
N GLY A 23 7.05 -0.95 15.72
CA GLY A 23 7.89 0.13 16.27
C GLY A 23 7.63 0.46 17.75
N GLY A 24 6.83 -0.34 18.47
CA GLY A 24 6.53 -0.14 19.88
C GLY A 24 5.27 0.69 20.19
N THR A 25 4.52 1.13 19.17
CA THR A 25 3.23 1.82 19.36
C THR A 25 2.16 0.83 19.79
N ASN A 26 1.75 0.91 21.06
CA ASN A 26 0.73 0.04 21.64
C ASN A 26 -0.60 0.77 21.74
N ALA A 27 -1.65 0.24 21.12
CA ALA A 27 -3.03 0.70 21.27
C ALA A 27 -3.88 -0.38 21.95
N HIS A 28 -4.51 -0.01 23.07
CA HIS A 28 -5.47 -0.86 23.77
C HIS A 28 -6.85 -0.20 23.75
N ALA A 29 -7.89 -0.98 23.43
CA ALA A 29 -9.28 -0.56 23.51
C ALA A 29 -10.10 -1.53 24.35
N ILE A 30 -10.85 -1.01 25.32
CA ILE A 30 -11.83 -1.79 26.08
C ILE A 30 -13.21 -1.56 25.46
N LEU A 31 -13.79 -2.64 24.94
CA LEU A 31 -15.11 -2.64 24.30
C LEU A 31 -16.13 -3.25 25.26
N GLY A 32 -17.20 -2.53 25.54
CA GLY A 32 -18.35 -3.05 26.28
C GLY A 32 -19.53 -3.25 25.35
N GLU A 33 -20.22 -4.38 25.48
CA GLU A 33 -21.50 -4.65 24.81
C GLU A 33 -22.46 -3.47 25.01
N CYS A 34 -23.09 -3.01 23.93
CA CYS A 34 -24.06 -1.93 24.04
C CYS A 34 -25.30 -2.45 24.76
N SER A 35 -25.69 -1.83 25.88
CA SER A 35 -26.94 -2.13 26.58
C SER A 35 -28.12 -1.67 25.72
N ILE A 36 -28.61 -2.54 24.84
CA ILE A 36 -29.83 -2.31 24.08
C ILE A 36 -30.99 -2.49 25.06
N PRO A 37 -31.85 -1.48 25.29
CA PRO A 37 -33.01 -1.63 26.16
C PRO A 37 -33.83 -2.85 25.73
N ALA A 38 -34.28 -3.64 26.71
CA ALA A 38 -35.01 -4.89 26.48
C ALA A 38 -36.10 -4.75 25.40
N LYS A 39 -36.28 -5.80 24.58
CA LYS A 39 -37.29 -5.90 23.52
C LYS A 39 -38.59 -5.22 23.96
N ARG A 40 -38.87 -4.02 23.44
CA ARG A 40 -40.23 -3.43 23.52
C ARG A 40 -41.21 -4.50 23.05
N ARG A 41 -42.29 -4.72 23.82
CA ARG A 41 -43.43 -5.60 23.49
C ARG A 41 -43.73 -5.51 21.98
N PRO A 42 -44.08 -6.63 21.31
CA PRO A 42 -44.40 -6.62 19.89
C PRO A 42 -45.37 -5.47 19.63
N ALA A 43 -44.94 -4.52 18.79
CA ALA A 43 -45.81 -3.44 18.40
C ALA A 43 -47.02 -4.09 17.73
N ARG A 44 -48.22 -3.70 18.15
CA ARG A 44 -49.47 -4.01 17.45
C ARG A 44 -49.25 -3.78 15.96
N GLU A 45 -49.70 -4.71 15.11
CA GLU A 45 -49.45 -4.66 13.67
C GLU A 45 -49.67 -3.23 13.12
N PRO A 46 -48.72 -2.72 12.32
CA PRO A 46 -48.83 -1.39 11.76
C PRO A 46 -50.09 -1.31 10.90
N ARG A 47 -50.94 -0.30 11.15
CA ARG A 47 -52.18 -0.06 10.37
C ARG A 47 -51.91 0.21 8.89
N SER A 48 -50.71 0.67 8.54
CA SER A 48 -50.25 0.94 7.18
C SER A 48 -48.73 0.81 7.12
N LEU A 49 -48.21 0.25 6.04
CA LEU A 49 -46.76 0.15 5.83
C LEU A 49 -46.21 1.44 5.19
N PRO A 50 -45.03 1.92 5.63
CA PRO A 50 -44.36 3.05 4.98
C PRO A 50 -43.80 2.63 3.62
N PRO A 51 -43.65 3.56 2.65
CA PRO A 51 -43.00 3.24 1.37
C PRO A 51 -41.54 2.85 1.56
N LEU A 52 -41.04 2.00 0.66
CA LEU A 52 -39.61 1.69 0.56
C LEU A 52 -38.93 2.75 -0.31
N PHE A 53 -37.90 3.41 0.22
CA PHE A 53 -37.02 4.29 -0.53
C PHE A 53 -35.63 3.68 -0.62
N ILE A 54 -35.12 3.49 -1.84
CA ILE A 54 -33.74 3.10 -2.09
C ILE A 54 -33.12 4.05 -3.12
N SER A 55 -31.79 4.21 -3.05
CA SER A 55 -31.08 5.05 -4.00
C SER A 55 -29.66 4.55 -4.25
N ALA A 56 -29.13 4.86 -5.44
CA ALA A 56 -27.80 4.50 -5.88
C ALA A 56 -27.16 5.59 -6.76
N ARG A 57 -25.87 5.44 -7.07
CA ARG A 57 -25.12 6.37 -7.93
C ARG A 57 -25.22 6.05 -9.43
N SER A 58 -25.75 4.89 -9.80
CA SER A 58 -26.02 4.50 -11.19
C SER A 58 -27.27 3.63 -11.29
N GLN A 59 -27.83 3.53 -12.49
CA GLN A 59 -28.99 2.67 -12.76
C GLN A 59 -28.71 1.20 -12.44
N GLY A 60 -27.56 0.65 -12.89
CA GLY A 60 -27.19 -0.74 -12.58
C GLY A 60 -26.99 -1.01 -11.08
N ALA A 61 -26.49 -0.02 -10.32
CA ALA A 61 -26.40 -0.13 -8.87
C ALA A 61 -27.77 -0.09 -8.19
N LEU A 62 -28.73 0.64 -8.76
CA LEU A 62 -30.11 0.69 -8.26
C LEU A 62 -30.82 -0.64 -8.46
N GLU A 63 -30.67 -1.26 -9.63
CA GLU A 63 -31.25 -2.58 -9.96
C GLU A 63 -30.65 -3.69 -9.08
N ALA A 64 -29.31 -3.73 -8.96
CA ALA A 64 -28.64 -4.70 -8.09
C ALA A 64 -29.04 -4.51 -6.60
N LEU A 65 -29.18 -3.26 -6.17
CA LEU A 65 -29.65 -2.96 -4.81
C LEU A 65 -31.13 -3.37 -4.64
N ALA A 66 -31.99 -3.13 -5.63
CA ALA A 66 -33.40 -3.54 -5.61
C ALA A 66 -33.53 -5.06 -5.44
N SER A 67 -32.72 -5.85 -6.17
CA SER A 67 -32.68 -7.30 -6.00
C SER A 67 -32.24 -7.70 -4.59
N ALA A 68 -31.18 -7.09 -4.04
CA ALA A 68 -30.71 -7.40 -2.69
C ALA A 68 -31.73 -7.01 -1.60
N TYR A 69 -32.53 -5.96 -1.83
CA TYR A 69 -33.65 -5.61 -0.95
C TYR A 69 -34.82 -6.59 -1.07
N ALA A 70 -35.10 -7.10 -2.27
CA ALA A 70 -36.12 -8.14 -2.45
C ALA A 70 -35.77 -9.38 -1.61
N ASP A 71 -34.52 -9.84 -1.67
CA ASP A 71 -34.05 -10.99 -0.89
C ASP A 71 -34.08 -10.73 0.61
N ARG A 72 -33.77 -9.50 1.04
CA ARG A 72 -33.80 -9.12 2.46
C ARG A 72 -35.23 -9.02 3.03
N ILE A 73 -36.20 -8.65 2.21
CA ILE A 73 -37.61 -8.48 2.59
C ILE A 73 -38.36 -9.82 2.50
N ASP A 74 -37.90 -10.76 1.67
CA ASP A 74 -38.53 -12.06 1.52
C ASP A 74 -38.66 -12.78 2.88
N GLY A 75 -39.86 -13.29 3.17
CA GLY A 75 -40.20 -13.90 4.47
C GLY A 75 -40.29 -12.95 5.68
N SER A 76 -40.14 -11.62 5.52
CA SER A 76 -40.27 -10.67 6.64
C SER A 76 -41.72 -10.38 7.03
N ASN A 77 -41.97 -10.20 8.33
CA ASN A 77 -43.28 -9.76 8.82
C ASN A 77 -43.42 -8.21 8.72
N PRO A 78 -44.65 -7.65 8.82
CA PRO A 78 -44.90 -6.22 8.75
C PRO A 78 -44.08 -5.34 9.70
N ALA A 79 -43.80 -5.82 10.92
CA ALA A 79 -43.06 -5.04 11.92
C ALA A 79 -41.57 -4.95 11.56
N ASP A 80 -40.97 -6.05 11.12
CA ASP A 80 -39.57 -6.08 10.67
C ASP A 80 -39.36 -5.23 9.41
N TYR A 81 -40.35 -5.25 8.49
CA TYR A 81 -40.33 -4.38 7.32
C TYR A 81 -40.35 -2.89 7.69
N CYS A 82 -41.14 -2.48 8.69
CA CYS A 82 -41.15 -1.08 9.14
C CYS A 82 -39.77 -0.60 9.64
N ASP A 83 -39.05 -1.45 10.38
CA ASP A 83 -37.69 -1.14 10.84
C ASP A 83 -36.70 -1.06 9.66
N LEU A 84 -36.86 -1.93 8.66
CA LEU A 84 -36.08 -1.91 7.42
C LEU A 84 -36.33 -0.65 6.59
N ALA A 85 -37.60 -0.33 6.31
CA ALA A 85 -37.99 0.85 5.53
C ALA A 85 -37.58 2.15 6.24
N TYR A 86 -37.71 2.21 7.57
CA TYR A 86 -37.21 3.34 8.37
C TYR A 86 -35.69 3.49 8.24
N THR A 87 -34.93 2.39 8.37
CA THR A 87 -33.47 2.44 8.27
C THR A 87 -33.05 2.84 6.84
N ALA A 88 -33.71 2.31 5.81
CA ALA A 88 -33.42 2.63 4.41
C ALA A 88 -33.75 4.10 4.08
N GLY A 89 -34.90 4.60 4.52
CA GLY A 89 -35.35 5.96 4.21
C GLY A 89 -34.68 7.06 5.03
N VAL A 90 -34.32 6.79 6.30
CA VAL A 90 -33.88 7.83 7.26
C VAL A 90 -32.40 7.71 7.64
N ARG A 91 -31.82 6.50 7.61
CA ARG A 91 -30.45 6.24 8.08
C ARG A 91 -29.45 6.02 6.94
N ARG A 92 -29.89 6.07 5.68
CA ARG A 92 -29.03 6.01 4.50
C ARG A 92 -28.94 7.37 3.83
N GLN A 93 -27.77 7.64 3.24
CA GLN A 93 -27.60 8.75 2.33
C GLN A 93 -28.48 8.54 1.09
N GLN A 94 -29.11 9.60 0.61
CA GLN A 94 -29.89 9.59 -0.63
C GLN A 94 -28.98 9.96 -1.82
N HIS A 95 -29.05 9.16 -2.88
CA HIS A 95 -28.30 9.37 -4.13
C HIS A 95 -29.23 9.80 -5.28
N ASN A 96 -28.66 9.95 -6.48
CA ASN A 96 -29.34 10.54 -7.63
C ASN A 96 -30.27 9.54 -8.35
N PHE A 97 -29.91 8.26 -8.45
CA PHE A 97 -30.82 7.25 -8.99
C PHE A 97 -31.68 6.74 -7.84
N ARG A 98 -32.99 6.99 -7.89
CA ARG A 98 -33.91 6.69 -6.80
C ARG A 98 -35.00 5.74 -7.25
N LEU A 99 -35.45 4.95 -6.31
CA LEU A 99 -36.60 4.08 -6.46
C LEU A 99 -37.45 4.17 -5.19
N ALA A 100 -38.76 4.34 -5.39
CA ALA A 100 -39.77 4.41 -4.36
C ALA A 100 -40.89 3.41 -4.68
N ILE A 101 -41.27 2.60 -3.69
CA ILE A 101 -42.39 1.66 -3.82
C ILE A 101 -43.39 1.87 -2.68
N PRO A 102 -44.68 2.15 -2.98
CA PRO A 102 -45.76 2.08 -2.01
C PRO A 102 -45.85 0.68 -1.41
N ALA A 103 -45.92 0.59 -0.09
CA ALA A 103 -45.97 -0.69 0.61
C ALA A 103 -47.40 -1.08 0.96
N HIS A 104 -47.86 -2.22 0.42
CA HIS A 104 -49.13 -2.85 0.81
C HIS A 104 -48.87 -4.05 1.72
N THR A 105 -48.04 -4.98 1.26
CA THR A 105 -47.52 -6.12 2.04
C THR A 105 -46.05 -6.36 1.68
N PRO A 106 -45.23 -6.97 2.58
CA PRO A 106 -43.86 -7.34 2.24
C PRO A 106 -43.78 -8.25 1.00
N ALA A 107 -44.71 -9.20 0.86
CA ALA A 107 -44.75 -10.11 -0.29
C ALA A 107 -45.01 -9.38 -1.63
N ALA A 108 -45.94 -8.41 -1.65
CA ALA A 108 -46.21 -7.62 -2.85
C ALA A 108 -44.99 -6.76 -3.25
N LEU A 109 -44.28 -6.19 -2.26
CA LEU A 109 -43.06 -5.42 -2.51
C LEU A 109 -41.96 -6.27 -3.16
N VAL A 110 -41.77 -7.50 -2.68
CA VAL A 110 -40.79 -8.44 -3.25
C VAL A 110 -41.11 -8.73 -4.71
N LEU A 111 -42.38 -8.98 -5.05
CA LEU A 111 -42.81 -9.19 -6.44
C LEU A 111 -42.52 -7.96 -7.31
N SER A 112 -42.89 -6.77 -6.86
CA SER A 112 -42.62 -5.51 -7.58
C SER A 112 -41.13 -5.23 -7.77
N LEU A 113 -40.30 -5.51 -6.76
CA LEU A 113 -38.84 -5.37 -6.86
C LEU A 113 -38.25 -6.37 -7.86
N ARG A 114 -38.69 -7.63 -7.83
CA ARG A 114 -38.22 -8.67 -8.77
C ARG A 114 -38.63 -8.36 -10.21
N GLU A 115 -39.86 -7.90 -10.42
CA GLU A 115 -40.34 -7.47 -11.74
C GLU A 115 -39.56 -6.24 -12.25
N PHE A 116 -39.29 -5.27 -11.37
CA PHE A 116 -38.45 -4.11 -11.71
C PHE A 116 -37.05 -4.53 -12.14
N CYS A 117 -36.42 -5.48 -11.43
CA CYS A 117 -35.10 -6.00 -11.79
C CYS A 117 -35.12 -6.74 -13.14
N ALA A 118 -36.22 -7.42 -13.48
CA ALA A 118 -36.34 -8.20 -14.72
C ALA A 118 -36.62 -7.33 -15.96
N HIS A 119 -37.35 -6.22 -15.79
CA HIS A 119 -37.89 -5.45 -16.92
C HIS A 119 -37.52 -3.95 -16.92
N GLY A 120 -36.81 -3.47 -15.89
CA GLY A 120 -36.50 -2.05 -15.68
C GLY A 120 -37.72 -1.19 -15.29
N ARG A 121 -38.91 -1.81 -15.16
CA ARG A 121 -40.18 -1.19 -14.78
C ARG A 121 -41.09 -2.23 -14.13
N SER A 122 -41.95 -1.78 -13.22
CA SER A 122 -42.98 -2.62 -12.59
C SER A 122 -44.16 -1.76 -12.19
N ALA A 123 -45.38 -2.31 -12.22
CA ALA A 123 -46.57 -1.61 -11.77
C ALA A 123 -46.45 -1.25 -10.29
N GLY A 124 -46.66 0.02 -9.94
CA GLY A 124 -46.52 0.52 -8.57
C GLY A 124 -45.08 0.83 -8.13
N VAL A 125 -44.07 0.61 -8.98
CA VAL A 125 -42.69 1.04 -8.71
C VAL A 125 -42.42 2.37 -9.41
N VAL A 126 -41.94 3.35 -8.65
CA VAL A 126 -41.52 4.64 -9.21
C VAL A 126 -40.00 4.70 -9.17
N SER A 127 -39.37 4.85 -10.33
CA SER A 127 -37.93 5.02 -10.46
C SER A 127 -37.59 6.25 -11.29
N GLY A 128 -36.40 6.80 -11.06
CA GLY A 128 -35.96 7.97 -11.80
C GLY A 128 -34.63 8.52 -11.30
N GLN A 129 -34.13 9.50 -12.04
CA GLN A 129 -32.92 10.23 -11.69
C GLN A 129 -33.28 11.62 -11.18
N VAL A 130 -32.72 11.99 -10.04
CA VAL A 130 -32.82 13.33 -9.48
C VAL A 130 -32.14 14.31 -10.43
N VAL A 131 -32.88 15.35 -10.83
CA VAL A 131 -32.38 16.42 -11.70
C VAL A 131 -31.96 17.64 -10.88
N ALA A 132 -32.56 17.84 -9.70
CA ALA A 132 -32.25 18.92 -8.76
C ALA A 132 -32.44 18.46 -7.30
N THR A 133 -31.54 18.84 -6.37
CA THR A 133 -31.68 18.49 -4.94
C THR A 133 -31.39 19.70 -4.03
N PRO A 134 -32.34 20.14 -3.17
CA PRO A 134 -33.75 19.75 -3.18
C PRO A 134 -34.44 20.27 -4.45
N ALA A 135 -35.35 19.47 -5.02
CA ALA A 135 -36.23 19.94 -6.07
C ALA A 135 -37.35 20.76 -5.41
N ARG A 136 -37.36 22.09 -5.63
CA ARG A 136 -38.41 22.97 -5.09
C ARG A 136 -39.77 22.59 -5.68
N VAL A 137 -40.78 22.48 -4.81
CA VAL A 137 -42.15 22.03 -5.11
C VAL A 137 -43.13 23.19 -5.02
N ALA A 138 -43.80 23.51 -6.12
CA ALA A 138 -44.98 24.38 -6.12
C ALA A 138 -46.27 23.56 -6.19
N LEU A 139 -47.25 23.88 -5.34
CA LEU A 139 -48.61 23.32 -5.47
C LEU A 139 -49.44 24.24 -6.37
N LEU A 140 -49.92 23.69 -7.48
CA LEU A 140 -50.80 24.35 -8.43
C LEU A 140 -52.24 23.90 -8.19
N PHE A 141 -53.13 24.79 -7.78
CA PHE A 141 -54.54 24.46 -7.59
C PHE A 141 -55.34 24.68 -8.88
N SER A 142 -55.95 23.62 -9.42
CA SER A 142 -56.71 23.69 -10.67
C SER A 142 -57.94 24.60 -10.57
N GLY A 143 -58.35 25.18 -11.70
CA GLY A 143 -59.56 25.99 -11.81
C GLY A 143 -60.81 25.19 -12.19
N ASN A 144 -61.89 25.93 -12.45
CA ASN A 144 -63.12 25.41 -13.03
C ASN A 144 -62.87 24.73 -14.38
N GLY A 145 -63.61 23.65 -14.65
CA GLY A 145 -63.47 22.82 -15.84
C GLY A 145 -62.66 21.54 -15.61
N SER A 146 -62.02 21.38 -14.45
CA SER A 146 -61.36 20.13 -14.05
C SER A 146 -62.32 19.11 -13.43
N GLN A 147 -63.45 19.56 -12.89
CA GLN A 147 -64.43 18.73 -12.19
C GLN A 147 -65.16 17.74 -13.10
N TRP A 148 -65.56 16.60 -12.53
CA TRP A 148 -66.35 15.58 -13.21
C TRP A 148 -67.26 14.86 -12.18
N PRO A 149 -68.43 14.33 -12.61
CA PRO A 149 -69.34 13.63 -11.71
C PRO A 149 -68.71 12.42 -11.02
N GLY A 150 -68.68 12.41 -9.69
CA GLY A 150 -68.07 11.35 -8.89
C GLY A 150 -66.62 11.59 -8.47
N MET A 151 -66.06 12.77 -8.75
CA MET A 151 -64.72 13.14 -8.30
C MET A 151 -64.56 13.07 -6.77
N GLY A 152 -63.41 12.58 -6.31
CA GLY A 152 -63.08 12.45 -4.89
C GLY A 152 -63.82 11.32 -4.17
N ARG A 153 -64.71 10.58 -4.84
CA ARG A 153 -65.55 9.55 -4.21
C ARG A 153 -64.73 8.37 -3.69
N ARG A 154 -63.70 7.95 -4.43
CA ARG A 154 -62.80 6.87 -3.97
C ARG A 154 -61.99 7.32 -2.77
N LEU A 155 -61.42 8.53 -2.80
CA LEU A 155 -60.71 9.10 -1.66
C LEU A 155 -61.59 9.30 -0.42
N LEU A 156 -62.87 9.68 -0.57
CA LEU A 156 -63.81 9.70 0.54
C LEU A 156 -63.91 8.32 1.19
N ALA A 157 -64.03 7.26 0.38
CA ALA A 157 -64.12 5.88 0.86
C ALA A 157 -62.82 5.38 1.52
N GLU A 158 -61.67 5.63 0.89
CA GLU A 158 -60.37 5.03 1.20
C GLU A 158 -59.58 5.81 2.28
N ASN A 159 -59.64 7.15 2.29
CA ASN A 159 -58.74 7.98 3.10
C ASN A 159 -59.46 8.84 4.17
N ARG A 160 -59.14 8.57 5.44
CA ARG A 160 -59.76 9.27 6.58
C ARG A 160 -59.40 10.74 6.70
N VAL A 161 -58.20 11.15 6.28
CA VAL A 161 -57.75 12.56 6.35
C VAL A 161 -58.51 13.37 5.31
N PHE A 162 -58.61 12.85 4.08
CA PHE A 162 -59.41 13.43 3.02
C PHE A 162 -60.88 13.59 3.44
N ARG A 163 -61.49 12.51 3.93
CA ARG A 163 -62.89 12.52 4.38
C ARG A 163 -63.17 13.61 5.42
N ARG A 164 -62.35 13.66 6.49
CA ARG A 164 -62.51 14.67 7.56
C ARG A 164 -62.36 16.10 7.03
N ALA A 165 -61.45 16.31 6.09
CA ALA A 165 -61.25 17.61 5.47
C ALA A 165 -62.49 18.07 4.70
N VAL A 166 -63.09 17.16 3.92
CA VAL A 166 -64.32 17.45 3.18
C VAL A 166 -65.50 17.66 4.12
N GLU A 167 -65.65 16.85 5.17
CA GLU A 167 -66.69 17.00 6.20
C GLU A 167 -66.57 18.35 6.94
N GLU A 168 -65.34 18.80 7.24
CA GLU A 168 -65.08 20.09 7.88
C GLU A 168 -65.44 21.26 6.94
N VAL A 169 -65.09 21.17 5.65
CA VAL A 169 -65.49 22.18 4.65
C VAL A 169 -67.01 22.19 4.46
N ASP A 170 -67.64 21.02 4.42
CA ASP A 170 -69.10 20.89 4.31
C ASP A 170 -69.79 21.57 5.51
N ALA A 171 -69.33 21.29 6.73
CA ALA A 171 -69.88 21.90 7.94
C ALA A 171 -69.74 23.42 7.97
N LEU A 172 -68.65 23.98 7.42
CA LEU A 172 -68.46 25.42 7.30
C LEU A 172 -69.37 26.05 6.23
N LEU A 173 -69.69 25.31 5.17
CA LEU A 173 -70.51 25.80 4.07
C LEU A 173 -72.01 25.63 4.30
N GLN A 174 -72.44 24.61 5.06
CA GLN A 174 -73.87 24.33 5.31
C GLN A 174 -74.68 25.52 5.84
N PRO A 175 -74.17 26.40 6.73
CA PRO A 175 -74.91 27.57 7.19
C PRO A 175 -75.16 28.62 6.09
N MET A 176 -74.36 28.61 5.02
CA MET A 176 -74.39 29.60 3.95
C MET A 176 -75.01 29.05 2.65
N ALA A 177 -74.76 27.77 2.34
CA ALA A 177 -75.15 27.12 1.10
C ALA A 177 -76.43 26.28 1.25
N SER A 178 -77.27 26.27 0.21
CA SER A 178 -78.48 25.44 0.14
C SER A 178 -78.22 23.98 -0.25
N PHE A 179 -76.96 23.52 -0.20
CA PHE A 179 -76.55 22.18 -0.59
C PHE A 179 -75.37 21.69 0.26
N SER A 180 -75.22 20.36 0.34
CA SER A 180 -74.02 19.73 0.92
C SER A 180 -73.00 19.45 -0.19
N VAL A 181 -71.77 19.92 0.00
CA VAL A 181 -70.62 19.59 -0.84
C VAL A 181 -70.30 18.10 -0.73
N LEU A 182 -70.43 17.53 0.46
CA LEU A 182 -70.22 16.09 0.67
C LEU A 182 -71.19 15.26 -0.18
N ASP A 183 -72.46 15.65 -0.25
CA ASP A 183 -73.45 14.98 -1.10
C ASP A 183 -73.20 15.24 -2.59
N ALA A 184 -72.76 16.44 -2.96
CA ALA A 184 -72.39 16.76 -4.34
C ALA A 184 -71.23 15.89 -4.86
N LEU A 185 -70.24 15.57 -4.01
CA LEU A 185 -69.14 14.66 -4.36
C LEU A 185 -69.58 13.18 -4.40
N LYS A 186 -70.58 12.80 -3.61
CA LYS A 186 -71.14 11.43 -3.60
C LYS A 186 -72.15 11.16 -4.71
N ALA A 187 -72.71 12.21 -5.30
CA ALA A 187 -73.76 12.11 -6.31
C ALA A 187 -73.34 11.24 -7.51
N GLN A 188 -74.27 10.41 -7.98
CA GLN A 188 -74.11 9.69 -9.24
C GLN A 188 -74.22 10.65 -10.44
N ALA A 189 -73.74 10.22 -11.61
CA ALA A 189 -73.62 11.09 -12.78
C ALA A 189 -74.95 11.70 -13.23
N ASP A 190 -76.04 10.94 -13.16
CA ASP A 190 -77.41 11.34 -13.47
C ASP A 190 -78.00 12.38 -12.50
N LYS A 191 -77.50 12.42 -11.26
CA LYS A 191 -77.94 13.34 -10.20
C LYS A 191 -76.93 14.46 -9.91
N SER A 192 -75.86 14.54 -10.68
CA SER A 192 -74.77 15.49 -10.43
C SER A 192 -75.17 16.92 -10.80
N ARG A 193 -74.96 17.83 -9.87
CA ARG A 193 -75.17 19.28 -10.04
C ARG A 193 -73.87 20.05 -10.33
N LEU A 194 -72.78 19.35 -10.63
CA LEU A 194 -71.45 19.97 -10.87
C LEU A 194 -71.36 20.82 -12.16
N HIS A 195 -72.44 20.91 -12.94
CA HIS A 195 -72.55 21.87 -14.05
C HIS A 195 -72.97 23.28 -13.56
N LEU A 196 -73.47 23.40 -12.33
CA LEU A 196 -73.82 24.66 -11.66
C LEU A 196 -72.59 25.22 -10.93
N THR A 197 -72.26 26.49 -11.12
CA THR A 197 -70.99 27.04 -10.60
C THR A 197 -70.98 27.18 -9.09
N GLU A 198 -72.14 27.51 -8.52
CA GLU A 198 -72.43 27.56 -7.08
C GLU A 198 -72.28 26.22 -6.38
N VAL A 199 -72.31 25.10 -7.12
CA VAL A 199 -72.05 23.75 -6.60
C VAL A 199 -70.63 23.29 -6.94
N ALA A 200 -70.20 23.52 -8.19
CA ALA A 200 -68.92 23.03 -8.71
C ALA A 200 -67.71 23.66 -8.01
N GLN A 201 -67.73 24.97 -7.78
CA GLN A 201 -66.62 25.70 -7.17
C GLN A 201 -66.39 25.27 -5.70
N PRO A 202 -67.42 25.23 -4.83
CA PRO A 202 -67.24 24.71 -3.47
C PRO A 202 -66.84 23.22 -3.44
N ALA A 203 -67.36 22.40 -4.36
CA ALA A 203 -66.96 21.00 -4.46
C ALA A 203 -65.50 20.81 -4.87
N LEU A 204 -65.03 21.60 -5.84
CA LEU A 204 -63.63 21.64 -6.25
C LEU A 204 -62.73 22.09 -5.09
N PHE A 205 -63.10 23.16 -4.38
CA PHE A 205 -62.39 23.66 -3.21
C PHE A 205 -62.27 22.58 -2.12
N ALA A 206 -63.37 21.92 -1.75
CA ALA A 206 -63.36 20.88 -0.73
C ALA A 206 -62.45 19.70 -1.11
N LEU A 207 -62.48 19.27 -2.37
CA LEU A 207 -61.59 18.23 -2.89
C LEU A 207 -60.13 18.67 -2.82
N GLN A 208 -59.81 19.89 -3.25
CA GLN A 208 -58.44 20.42 -3.21
C GLN A 208 -57.90 20.55 -1.79
N VAL A 209 -58.71 21.04 -0.84
CA VAL A 209 -58.38 21.08 0.59
C VAL A 209 -58.13 19.67 1.12
N GLY A 210 -58.96 18.70 0.74
CA GLY A 210 -58.79 17.30 1.10
C GLY A 210 -57.46 16.72 0.60
N VAL A 211 -57.15 16.89 -0.68
CA VAL A 211 -55.87 16.43 -1.26
C VAL A 211 -54.69 17.11 -0.58
N LEU A 212 -54.74 18.43 -0.40
CA LEU A 212 -53.71 19.20 0.30
C LEU A 212 -53.44 18.63 1.70
N LYS A 213 -54.50 18.43 2.51
CA LYS A 213 -54.35 17.86 3.86
C LYS A 213 -53.74 16.46 3.83
N VAL A 214 -54.07 15.62 2.84
CA VAL A 214 -53.45 14.29 2.68
C VAL A 214 -51.96 14.41 2.35
N LEU A 215 -51.58 15.23 1.38
CA LEU A 215 -50.17 15.40 0.98
C LEU A 215 -49.31 15.90 2.15
N LEU A 216 -49.80 16.93 2.86
CA LEU A 216 -49.12 17.47 4.04
C LEU A 216 -49.05 16.45 5.18
N ALA A 217 -50.07 15.61 5.36
CA ALA A 217 -50.07 14.54 6.37
C ALA A 217 -49.10 13.40 6.01
N LYS A 218 -48.89 13.14 4.72
CA LYS A 218 -47.95 12.12 4.22
C LYS A 218 -46.50 12.62 4.13
N GLY A 219 -46.24 13.88 4.48
CA GLY A 219 -44.88 14.39 4.61
C GLY A 219 -44.44 15.36 3.51
N LEU A 220 -45.26 15.68 2.52
CA LEU A 220 -44.88 16.68 1.52
C LEU A 220 -44.72 18.06 2.17
N GLU A 221 -43.62 18.73 1.89
CA GLU A 221 -43.35 20.11 2.29
C GLU A 221 -43.22 20.97 1.03
N PRO A 222 -44.27 21.72 0.65
CA PRO A 222 -44.23 22.59 -0.52
C PRO A 222 -43.42 23.86 -0.25
N ASP A 223 -42.80 24.40 -1.30
CA ASP A 223 -41.99 25.62 -1.27
C ASP A 223 -42.74 26.85 -1.75
N ALA A 224 -43.81 26.68 -2.52
CA ALA A 224 -44.66 27.75 -3.03
C ALA A 224 -46.06 27.23 -3.38
N VAL A 225 -47.02 28.14 -3.51
CA VAL A 225 -48.39 27.83 -3.94
C VAL A 225 -48.91 28.87 -4.91
N PHE A 226 -49.74 28.42 -5.85
CA PHE A 226 -50.43 29.26 -6.82
C PHE A 226 -51.66 28.51 -7.35
N GLY A 227 -52.61 29.21 -7.95
CA GLY A 227 -53.85 28.60 -8.43
C GLY A 227 -54.33 29.23 -9.73
N HIS A 228 -55.13 28.48 -10.48
CA HIS A 228 -55.78 28.99 -11.68
C HIS A 228 -57.21 29.44 -11.33
N SER A 229 -57.51 30.74 -11.49
CA SER A 229 -58.82 31.30 -11.18
C SER A 229 -59.26 30.96 -9.75
N VAL A 230 -60.39 30.25 -9.59
CA VAL A 230 -60.95 29.78 -8.32
C VAL A 230 -59.96 28.96 -7.48
N GLY A 231 -58.99 28.27 -8.09
CA GLY A 231 -57.96 27.51 -7.38
C GLY A 231 -57.09 28.39 -6.46
N GLU A 232 -57.01 29.70 -6.73
CA GLU A 232 -56.29 30.63 -5.87
C GLU A 232 -56.83 30.70 -4.43
N ILE A 233 -58.13 30.44 -4.23
CA ILE A 233 -58.72 30.43 -2.88
C ILE A 233 -58.08 29.32 -2.04
N THR A 234 -57.92 28.13 -2.63
CA THR A 234 -57.23 27.03 -1.95
C THR A 234 -55.73 27.32 -1.80
N ALA A 235 -55.10 27.99 -2.77
CA ALA A 235 -53.72 28.43 -2.65
C ALA A 235 -53.52 29.43 -1.49
N ALA A 236 -54.44 30.37 -1.30
CA ALA A 236 -54.40 31.34 -0.21
C ALA A 236 -54.55 30.65 1.16
N TYR A 237 -55.43 29.66 1.26
CA TYR A 237 -55.54 28.80 2.45
C TYR A 237 -54.25 27.98 2.68
N ALA A 238 -53.69 27.38 1.64
CA ALA A 238 -52.46 26.59 1.71
C ALA A 238 -51.25 27.44 2.16
N ALA A 239 -51.16 28.68 1.66
CA ALA A 239 -50.15 29.65 2.09
C ALA A 239 -50.34 30.11 3.54
N GLY A 240 -51.53 29.91 4.13
CA GLY A 240 -51.89 30.41 5.44
C GLY A 240 -52.37 31.86 5.47
N ALA A 241 -52.63 32.46 4.31
CA ALA A 241 -53.19 33.81 4.23
C ALA A 241 -54.66 33.85 4.66
N LEU A 242 -55.43 32.80 4.35
CA LEU A 242 -56.80 32.62 4.81
C LEU A 242 -56.90 31.45 5.78
N SER A 243 -57.71 31.60 6.83
CA SER A 243 -58.17 30.45 7.62
C SER A 243 -59.10 29.57 6.79
N LEU A 244 -59.36 28.33 7.23
CA LEU A 244 -60.29 27.45 6.49
C LEU A 244 -61.71 28.04 6.44
N ASP A 245 -62.17 28.66 7.53
CA ASP A 245 -63.46 29.38 7.59
C ASP A 245 -63.50 30.56 6.60
N GLN A 246 -62.45 31.38 6.56
CA GLN A 246 -62.34 32.49 5.63
C GLN A 246 -62.32 32.02 4.17
N ALA A 247 -61.55 30.98 3.85
CA ALA A 247 -61.52 30.42 2.51
C ALA A 247 -62.87 29.79 2.10
N ALA A 248 -63.58 29.15 3.04
CA ALA A 248 -64.94 28.64 2.83
C ALA A 248 -65.95 29.78 2.56
N ARG A 249 -65.85 30.90 3.28
CA ARG A 249 -66.64 32.11 3.01
C ARG A 249 -66.31 32.70 1.63
N THR A 250 -65.02 32.78 1.27
CA THR A 250 -64.58 33.29 -0.04
C THR A 250 -65.09 32.44 -1.20
N ILE A 251 -64.99 31.11 -1.13
CA ILE A 251 -65.51 30.24 -2.19
C ILE A 251 -67.04 30.29 -2.29
N TYR A 252 -67.74 30.38 -1.16
CA TYR A 252 -69.19 30.57 -1.14
C TYR A 252 -69.56 31.90 -1.80
N ALA A 253 -69.00 33.01 -1.31
CA ALA A 253 -69.31 34.35 -1.80
C ALA A 253 -69.04 34.50 -3.30
N ARG A 254 -67.88 33.99 -3.77
CA ARG A 254 -67.52 33.95 -5.18
C ARG A 254 -68.57 33.21 -6.00
N SER A 255 -68.83 31.96 -5.63
CA SER A 255 -69.67 31.08 -6.44
C SER A 255 -71.14 31.51 -6.43
N ALA A 256 -71.65 32.02 -5.30
CA ALA A 256 -72.98 32.58 -5.16
C ALA A 256 -73.15 33.90 -5.94
N ALA A 257 -72.15 34.80 -5.90
CA ALA A 257 -72.19 36.05 -6.66
C ALA A 257 -72.11 35.81 -8.19
N GLN A 258 -71.42 34.74 -8.62
CA GLN A 258 -71.31 34.38 -10.05
C GLN A 258 -72.53 33.62 -10.59
N ALA A 259 -73.29 32.91 -9.76
CA ALA A 259 -74.43 32.10 -10.21
C ALA A 259 -75.47 32.87 -11.08
N PRO A 260 -75.86 34.12 -10.75
CA PRO A 260 -76.80 34.89 -11.57
C PRO A 260 -76.29 35.26 -12.96
N THR A 261 -75.00 35.09 -13.24
CA THR A 261 -74.40 35.42 -14.55
C THR A 261 -74.51 34.27 -15.56
N ARG A 262 -75.14 33.15 -15.17
CA ARG A 262 -75.38 32.01 -16.04
C ARG A 262 -76.13 32.42 -17.32
N GLY A 263 -75.64 31.95 -18.46
CA GLY A 263 -76.24 32.21 -19.77
C GLY A 263 -75.89 33.57 -20.37
N LEU A 264 -75.21 34.45 -19.63
CA LEU A 264 -74.76 35.75 -20.15
C LEU A 264 -73.55 35.64 -21.10
N GLY A 265 -72.88 34.49 -21.15
CA GLY A 265 -71.76 34.27 -22.05
C GLY A 265 -71.17 32.86 -21.98
N ARG A 266 -70.15 32.61 -22.79
CA ARG A 266 -69.41 31.35 -22.91
C ARG A 266 -67.90 31.60 -22.82
N MET A 267 -67.12 30.52 -22.82
CA MET A 267 -65.66 30.58 -22.91
C MET A 267 -65.13 29.66 -24.00
N ALA A 268 -63.97 29.99 -24.57
CA ALA A 268 -63.30 29.18 -25.58
C ALA A 268 -61.78 29.15 -25.36
N ALA A 269 -61.15 28.01 -25.61
CA ALA A 269 -59.70 27.86 -25.66
C ALA A 269 -59.19 28.08 -27.09
N VAL A 270 -58.13 28.88 -27.24
CA VAL A 270 -57.54 29.23 -28.53
C VAL A 270 -56.03 29.01 -28.48
N ALA A 271 -55.47 28.36 -29.50
CA ALA A 271 -54.02 28.15 -29.62
C ALA A 271 -53.35 29.31 -30.38
N MET A 272 -53.24 30.47 -29.73
CA MET A 272 -52.65 31.68 -30.30
C MET A 272 -51.93 32.50 -29.20
N PRO A 273 -50.85 33.24 -29.51
CA PRO A 273 -50.24 34.17 -28.56
C PRO A 273 -51.19 35.29 -28.11
N ALA A 274 -50.98 35.77 -26.89
CA ALA A 274 -51.78 36.86 -26.31
C ALA A 274 -51.75 38.14 -27.16
N SER A 275 -50.59 38.52 -27.70
CA SER A 275 -50.43 39.68 -28.58
C SER A 275 -51.30 39.60 -29.83
N ASP A 276 -51.33 38.43 -30.44
CA ASP A 276 -51.97 38.22 -31.74
C ASP A 276 -53.48 38.16 -31.57
N ILE A 277 -53.96 37.50 -30.51
CA ILE A 277 -55.40 37.44 -30.24
C ILE A 277 -55.96 38.80 -29.86
N LEU A 278 -55.21 39.64 -29.13
CA LEU A 278 -55.67 40.98 -28.74
C LEU A 278 -55.95 41.85 -29.98
N ASN A 279 -55.16 41.70 -31.04
CA ASN A 279 -55.40 42.38 -32.32
C ASN A 279 -56.70 41.89 -32.98
N GLU A 280 -56.99 40.58 -32.93
CA GLU A 280 -58.24 40.03 -33.47
C GLU A 280 -59.46 40.50 -32.65
N LEU A 281 -59.33 40.59 -31.33
CA LEU A 281 -60.40 41.00 -30.41
C LEU A 281 -60.81 42.47 -30.60
N ALA A 282 -59.92 43.33 -31.12
CA ALA A 282 -60.25 44.74 -31.41
C ALA A 282 -61.47 44.88 -32.35
N ALA A 283 -61.70 43.90 -33.23
CA ALA A 283 -62.83 43.89 -34.15
C ALA A 283 -64.18 43.51 -33.51
N PHE A 284 -64.19 43.07 -32.24
CA PHE A 284 -65.39 42.55 -31.55
C PHE A 284 -65.98 43.52 -30.53
N GLY A 285 -65.46 44.74 -30.40
CA GLY A 285 -66.09 45.81 -29.59
C GLY A 285 -66.32 45.47 -28.11
N GLY A 286 -65.60 44.47 -27.57
CA GLY A 286 -65.79 43.98 -26.20
C GLY A 286 -66.86 42.90 -26.03
N GLU A 287 -67.43 42.35 -27.11
CA GLU A 287 -68.26 41.14 -27.06
C GLU A 287 -67.46 39.88 -26.70
N VAL A 288 -66.15 39.90 -26.96
CA VAL A 288 -65.19 38.85 -26.59
C VAL A 288 -63.99 39.52 -25.90
N GLU A 289 -63.64 39.04 -24.71
CA GLU A 289 -62.52 39.49 -23.90
C GLU A 289 -61.55 38.33 -23.61
N LEU A 290 -60.27 38.69 -23.42
CA LEU A 290 -59.24 37.75 -22.99
C LEU A 290 -59.48 37.37 -21.52
N ALA A 291 -59.72 36.09 -21.25
CA ALA A 291 -60.02 35.57 -19.91
C ALA A 291 -58.81 34.94 -19.22
N ALA A 292 -57.89 34.36 -19.98
CA ALA A 292 -56.64 33.81 -19.45
C ALA A 292 -55.53 33.80 -20.49
N VAL A 293 -54.30 34.03 -20.05
CA VAL A 293 -53.07 33.70 -20.77
C VAL A 293 -52.47 32.48 -20.08
N ASN A 294 -52.75 31.30 -20.63
CA ASN A 294 -52.34 30.04 -20.01
C ASN A 294 -50.88 29.70 -20.35
N SER A 295 -50.49 29.95 -21.60
CA SER A 295 -49.14 29.76 -22.11
C SER A 295 -48.82 30.73 -23.26
N PRO A 296 -47.58 30.81 -23.77
CA PRO A 296 -47.24 31.70 -24.88
C PRO A 296 -47.98 31.38 -26.18
N LYS A 297 -48.58 30.19 -26.28
CA LYS A 297 -49.32 29.71 -27.46
C LYS A 297 -50.77 29.39 -27.14
N SER A 298 -51.24 29.59 -25.91
CA SER A 298 -52.61 29.23 -25.52
C SER A 298 -53.24 30.27 -24.60
N VAL A 299 -54.39 30.75 -25.05
CA VAL A 299 -55.24 31.71 -24.34
C VAL A 299 -56.64 31.15 -24.17
N THR A 300 -57.34 31.66 -23.17
CA THR A 300 -58.79 31.44 -23.00
C THR A 300 -59.51 32.76 -23.22
N LEU A 301 -60.58 32.71 -23.99
CA LEU A 301 -61.46 33.82 -24.29
C LEU A 301 -62.79 33.62 -23.58
N SER A 302 -63.46 34.73 -23.30
CA SER A 302 -64.80 34.77 -22.73
C SER A 302 -65.63 35.79 -23.52
N GLY A 303 -66.91 35.53 -23.72
CA GLY A 303 -67.72 36.44 -24.54
C GLY A 303 -69.13 35.95 -24.79
N THR A 304 -69.86 36.71 -25.61
CA THR A 304 -71.15 36.26 -26.12
C THR A 304 -70.97 35.02 -27.01
N LEU A 305 -72.00 34.15 -27.05
CA LEU A 305 -71.95 32.97 -27.92
C LEU A 305 -71.74 33.36 -29.40
N ALA A 306 -72.45 34.39 -29.86
CA ALA A 306 -72.34 34.90 -31.22
C ALA A 306 -70.93 35.44 -31.54
N GLY A 307 -70.37 36.25 -30.63
CA GLY A 307 -69.02 36.81 -30.79
C GLY A 307 -67.94 35.72 -30.85
N LEU A 308 -68.02 34.73 -29.95
CA LEU A 308 -67.09 33.60 -29.95
C LEU A 308 -67.25 32.71 -31.19
N GLN A 309 -68.46 32.49 -31.70
CA GLN A 309 -68.68 31.74 -32.94
C GLN A 309 -68.15 32.47 -34.17
N ALA A 310 -68.37 33.78 -34.27
CA ALA A 310 -67.83 34.59 -35.35
C ALA A 310 -66.29 34.62 -35.34
N LEU A 311 -65.68 34.71 -34.15
CA LEU A 311 -64.23 34.59 -34.01
C LEU A 311 -63.73 33.18 -34.36
N ALA A 312 -64.45 32.13 -33.94
CA ALA A 312 -64.13 30.75 -34.27
C ALA A 312 -64.06 30.54 -35.79
N SER A 313 -65.06 31.01 -36.54
CA SER A 313 -65.06 30.91 -38.01
C SER A 313 -63.87 31.62 -38.65
N ARG A 314 -63.49 32.80 -38.16
CA ARG A 314 -62.30 33.55 -38.64
C ARG A 314 -61.00 32.80 -38.37
N LEU A 315 -60.84 32.25 -37.17
CA LEU A 315 -59.62 31.57 -36.75
C LEU A 315 -59.48 30.18 -37.37
N GLN A 316 -60.58 29.43 -37.49
CA GLN A 316 -60.60 28.12 -38.15
C GLN A 316 -60.28 28.21 -39.65
N ALA A 317 -60.70 29.28 -40.34
CA ALA A 317 -60.31 29.55 -41.72
C ALA A 317 -58.78 29.70 -41.89
N ARG A 318 -58.06 30.04 -40.82
CA ARG A 318 -56.60 30.13 -40.75
C ARG A 318 -55.94 28.90 -40.11
N ALA A 319 -56.69 27.81 -39.95
CA ALA A 319 -56.26 26.58 -39.30
C ALA A 319 -55.75 26.77 -37.85
N VAL A 320 -56.22 27.80 -37.14
CA VAL A 320 -55.92 28.01 -35.72
C VAL A 320 -56.89 27.18 -34.87
N PHE A 321 -56.35 26.43 -33.90
CA PHE A 321 -57.17 25.65 -32.97
C PHE A 321 -58.08 26.55 -32.14
N PHE A 322 -59.37 26.25 -32.16
CA PHE A 322 -60.41 26.91 -31.39
C PHE A 322 -61.35 25.85 -30.84
N ARG A 323 -61.59 25.86 -29.52
CA ARG A 323 -62.52 24.94 -28.86
C ARG A 323 -63.43 25.69 -27.90
N MET A 324 -64.74 25.63 -28.15
CA MET A 324 -65.73 26.09 -27.19
C MET A 324 -65.66 25.21 -25.93
N LEU A 325 -65.64 25.83 -24.75
CA LEU A 325 -65.65 25.13 -23.47
C LEU A 325 -67.09 24.91 -23.03
N ASP A 326 -67.34 23.75 -22.41
CA ASP A 326 -68.66 23.36 -21.91
C ASP A 326 -68.98 24.05 -20.58
N LEU A 327 -69.12 25.38 -20.64
CA LEU A 327 -69.41 26.27 -19.53
C LEU A 327 -70.45 27.31 -19.99
N ASP A 328 -71.42 27.60 -19.12
CA ASP A 328 -72.51 28.55 -19.37
C ASP A 328 -72.25 29.93 -18.74
N TYR A 329 -70.97 30.30 -18.71
CA TYR A 329 -70.46 31.50 -18.04
C TYR A 329 -69.32 32.09 -18.86
N ALA A 330 -69.13 33.41 -18.76
CA ALA A 330 -68.00 34.15 -19.32
C ALA A 330 -67.11 34.71 -18.20
N PHE A 331 -66.40 33.84 -17.47
CA PHE A 331 -65.51 34.24 -16.37
C PHE A 331 -64.37 35.15 -16.84
N HIS A 332 -63.83 35.97 -15.93
CA HIS A 332 -62.70 36.88 -16.20
C HIS A 332 -62.99 37.94 -17.26
N SER A 333 -64.19 38.53 -17.18
CA SER A 333 -64.67 39.50 -18.17
C SER A 333 -65.68 40.48 -17.58
N ARG A 334 -66.08 41.47 -18.39
CA ARG A 334 -67.18 42.39 -18.07
C ARG A 334 -68.51 41.69 -17.76
N PHE A 335 -68.73 40.46 -18.22
CA PHE A 335 -69.96 39.72 -17.93
C PHE A 335 -70.07 39.35 -16.44
N MET A 336 -68.99 39.52 -15.67
CA MET A 336 -68.97 39.32 -14.22
C MET A 336 -69.28 40.59 -13.41
N GLU A 337 -69.42 41.78 -14.01
CA GLU A 337 -69.76 43.03 -13.29
C GLU A 337 -70.97 42.92 -12.35
N PRO A 338 -72.07 42.19 -12.70
CA PRO A 338 -73.19 41.98 -11.78
C PRO A 338 -72.80 41.28 -10.46
N ALA A 339 -71.70 40.52 -10.44
CA ALA A 339 -71.22 39.81 -9.26
C ALA A 339 -70.44 40.73 -8.29
N ARG A 340 -70.04 41.94 -8.70
CA ARG A 340 -69.14 42.81 -7.91
C ARG A 340 -69.72 43.20 -6.56
N ALA A 341 -70.88 43.86 -6.56
CA ALA A 341 -71.47 44.38 -5.33
C ALA A 341 -71.85 43.25 -4.34
N PRO A 342 -72.50 42.15 -4.76
CA PRO A 342 -72.76 41.01 -3.88
C PRO A 342 -71.49 40.40 -3.28
N LEU A 343 -70.42 40.25 -4.09
CA LEU A 343 -69.15 39.69 -3.62
C LEU A 343 -68.51 40.56 -2.53
N LEU A 344 -68.36 41.86 -2.80
CA LEU A 344 -67.73 42.79 -1.87
C LEU A 344 -68.49 42.86 -0.54
N GLN A 345 -69.82 42.81 -0.59
CA GLN A 345 -70.65 42.78 0.61
C GLN A 345 -70.43 41.50 1.43
N LEU A 346 -70.39 40.33 0.78
CA LEU A 346 -70.19 39.05 1.47
C LEU A 346 -68.78 38.88 2.04
N LEU A 347 -67.79 39.64 1.53
CA LEU A 347 -66.39 39.57 1.94
C LEU A 347 -65.90 40.79 2.74
N ALA A 348 -66.81 41.69 3.15
CA ALA A 348 -66.44 42.92 3.87
C ALA A 348 -65.65 42.65 5.17
N ASP A 349 -65.96 41.56 5.87
CA ASP A 349 -65.31 41.17 7.14
C ASP A 349 -64.09 40.25 6.96
N LEU A 350 -63.61 40.03 5.73
CA LEU A 350 -62.45 39.18 5.47
C LEU A 350 -61.18 39.80 6.10
N LYS A 351 -60.42 39.00 6.85
CA LYS A 351 -59.18 39.42 7.53
C LYS A 351 -58.00 38.54 7.12
N PRO A 352 -57.43 38.75 5.92
CA PRO A 352 -56.29 37.99 5.46
C PRO A 352 -55.06 38.22 6.34
N SER A 353 -54.18 37.22 6.40
CA SER A 353 -52.94 37.21 7.18
C SER A 353 -51.71 37.10 6.28
N THR A 354 -50.52 37.40 6.80
CA THR A 354 -49.27 37.18 6.07
C THR A 354 -49.06 35.69 5.77
N THR A 355 -48.50 35.39 4.60
CA THR A 355 -48.26 34.02 4.14
C THR A 355 -47.10 33.35 4.87
N ARG A 356 -47.21 32.03 5.06
CA ARG A 356 -46.13 31.15 5.54
C ARG A 356 -45.34 30.51 4.39
N LEU A 357 -45.93 30.48 3.20
CA LEU A 357 -45.34 29.99 1.96
C LEU A 357 -45.50 31.08 0.89
N PRO A 358 -44.52 31.29 0.00
CA PRO A 358 -44.68 32.15 -1.16
C PRO A 358 -45.99 31.86 -1.91
N TYR A 359 -46.85 32.87 -2.02
CA TYR A 359 -48.09 32.84 -2.78
C TYR A 359 -47.86 33.63 -4.07
N VAL A 360 -47.93 32.96 -5.22
CA VAL A 360 -47.81 33.61 -6.53
C VAL A 360 -49.20 33.81 -7.11
N SER A 361 -49.60 35.07 -7.25
CA SER A 361 -50.89 35.44 -7.83
C SER A 361 -50.86 35.27 -9.35
N THR A 362 -51.91 34.66 -9.90
CA THR A 362 -52.22 34.68 -11.33
C THR A 362 -53.05 35.90 -11.73
N VAL A 363 -53.47 36.76 -10.81
CA VAL A 363 -54.04 38.07 -11.14
C VAL A 363 -52.92 39.04 -11.52
N THR A 364 -51.89 39.15 -10.68
CA THR A 364 -50.75 40.05 -10.91
C THR A 364 -49.59 39.40 -11.66
N GLY A 365 -49.47 38.06 -11.59
CA GLY A 365 -48.34 37.30 -12.14
C GLY A 365 -47.10 37.25 -11.23
N THR A 366 -47.18 37.83 -10.02
CA THR A 366 -46.05 38.01 -9.10
C THR A 366 -46.33 37.42 -7.71
N VAL A 367 -45.31 37.35 -6.86
CA VAL A 367 -45.47 37.05 -5.42
C VAL A 367 -46.23 38.21 -4.76
N LEU A 368 -47.18 37.89 -3.87
CA LEU A 368 -48.04 38.87 -3.18
C LEU A 368 -48.10 38.58 -1.67
N ASP A 369 -48.16 39.62 -0.82
CA ASP A 369 -48.35 39.41 0.62
C ASP A 369 -49.79 38.97 0.90
N GLY A 370 -49.97 38.00 1.80
CA GLY A 370 -51.29 37.46 2.10
C GLY A 370 -52.29 38.50 2.63
N LYS A 371 -51.84 39.60 3.24
CA LYS A 371 -52.68 40.71 3.70
C LYS A 371 -53.41 41.44 2.56
N GLU A 372 -52.88 41.36 1.35
CA GLU A 372 -53.46 41.98 0.16
C GLU A 372 -54.64 41.16 -0.42
N LEU A 373 -54.87 39.93 0.06
CA LEU A 373 -55.92 39.02 -0.43
C LEU A 373 -57.32 39.35 0.15
N GLY A 374 -57.69 40.63 0.14
CA GLY A 374 -58.97 41.17 0.60
C GLY A 374 -60.11 41.08 -0.42
N ALA A 375 -61.27 41.66 -0.11
CA ALA A 375 -62.45 41.62 -0.98
C ALA A 375 -62.19 42.18 -2.40
N ASP A 376 -61.42 43.27 -2.51
CA ASP A 376 -61.04 43.87 -3.80
C ASP A 376 -60.16 42.93 -4.64
N TYR A 377 -59.21 42.23 -4.01
CA TYR A 377 -58.42 41.21 -4.71
C TYR A 377 -59.30 40.09 -5.25
N TRP A 378 -60.26 39.60 -4.47
CA TRP A 378 -61.16 38.54 -4.92
C TRP A 378 -62.10 39.00 -6.03
N TRP A 379 -62.47 40.29 -6.06
CA TRP A 379 -63.14 40.90 -7.21
C TRP A 379 -62.22 40.89 -8.44
N ASP A 380 -60.98 41.34 -8.31
CA ASP A 380 -60.01 41.32 -9.42
C ASP A 380 -59.75 39.89 -9.91
N ASN A 381 -59.71 38.89 -9.02
CA ASN A 381 -59.59 37.49 -9.40
C ASN A 381 -60.80 36.95 -10.17
N ILE A 382 -62.00 37.54 -10.03
CA ILE A 382 -63.17 37.21 -10.87
C ILE A 382 -63.13 37.95 -12.20
N ARG A 383 -62.66 39.21 -12.20
CA ARG A 383 -62.82 40.16 -13.30
C ARG A 383 -61.64 40.19 -14.27
N GLN A 384 -60.42 40.12 -13.76
CA GLN A 384 -59.19 40.27 -14.55
C GLN A 384 -58.76 38.94 -15.18
N PRO A 385 -58.00 38.99 -16.29
CA PRO A 385 -57.51 37.79 -16.96
C PRO A 385 -56.52 37.00 -16.09
N VAL A 386 -56.61 35.67 -16.11
CA VAL A 386 -55.68 34.77 -15.40
C VAL A 386 -54.32 34.73 -16.12
N ARG A 387 -53.24 35.12 -15.44
CA ARG A 387 -51.84 35.16 -15.89
C ARG A 387 -51.04 33.95 -15.42
N LEU A 388 -51.47 32.76 -15.83
CA LEU A 388 -50.74 31.52 -15.52
C LEU A 388 -49.34 31.51 -16.15
N ASP A 389 -49.19 32.12 -17.32
CA ASP A 389 -47.91 32.37 -17.99
C ASP A 389 -46.90 33.04 -17.04
N ARG A 390 -47.27 34.19 -16.47
CA ARG A 390 -46.41 34.98 -15.59
C ARG A 390 -46.19 34.33 -14.24
N ALA A 391 -47.22 33.73 -13.65
CA ALA A 391 -47.04 33.00 -12.39
C ALA A 391 -46.06 31.82 -12.54
N THR A 392 -46.13 31.10 -13.67
CA THR A 392 -45.19 30.02 -13.97
C THR A 392 -43.77 30.55 -14.20
N GLU A 393 -43.63 31.67 -14.92
CA GLU A 393 -42.34 32.34 -15.12
C GLU A 393 -41.70 32.78 -13.80
N THR A 394 -42.48 33.39 -12.90
CA THR A 394 -42.05 33.79 -11.54
C THR A 394 -41.59 32.58 -10.71
N LEU A 395 -42.30 31.46 -10.76
CA LEU A 395 -41.88 30.24 -10.05
C LEU A 395 -40.63 29.60 -10.66
N ALA A 396 -40.51 29.66 -11.99
CA ALA A 396 -39.37 29.11 -12.71
C ALA A 396 -38.08 29.94 -12.50
N SER A 397 -38.19 31.26 -12.35
CA SER A 397 -37.07 32.14 -11.97
C SER A 397 -36.60 31.87 -10.53
N GLU A 398 -37.52 31.47 -9.65
CA GLU A 398 -37.27 31.00 -8.28
C GLU A 398 -36.75 29.53 -8.21
N HIS A 399 -36.33 28.95 -9.33
CA HIS A 399 -35.80 27.59 -9.41
C HIS A 399 -36.79 26.49 -8.99
N THR A 400 -38.10 26.71 -9.13
CA THR A 400 -39.12 25.66 -8.95
C THR A 400 -38.96 24.59 -10.03
N TYR A 401 -38.85 23.33 -9.59
CA TYR A 401 -38.72 22.19 -10.51
C TYR A 401 -40.00 21.36 -10.60
N LEU A 402 -40.69 21.12 -9.49
CA LEU A 402 -41.90 20.29 -9.45
C LEU A 402 -43.15 21.16 -9.32
N TYR A 403 -44.13 20.93 -10.20
CA TYR A 403 -45.41 21.62 -10.20
C TYR A 403 -46.53 20.58 -9.98
N LEU A 404 -46.96 20.42 -8.73
CA LEU A 404 -47.98 19.43 -8.38
C LEU A 404 -49.37 20.04 -8.56
N GLU A 405 -50.07 19.61 -9.61
CA GLU A 405 -51.44 20.02 -9.91
C GLU A 405 -52.42 19.31 -8.97
N ILE A 406 -52.99 20.09 -8.04
CA ILE A 406 -54.02 19.73 -7.08
C ILE A 406 -55.40 19.98 -7.71
N GLY A 407 -56.00 18.91 -8.19
CA GLY A 407 -57.33 18.94 -8.78
C GLY A 407 -57.85 17.54 -9.09
N PRO A 408 -59.14 17.42 -9.45
CA PRO A 408 -59.79 16.15 -9.78
C PRO A 408 -59.35 15.57 -11.14
N ASN A 409 -58.78 16.39 -12.02
CA ASN A 409 -58.24 15.99 -13.33
C ASN A 409 -57.17 17.00 -13.78
N PRO A 410 -56.03 16.55 -14.36
CA PRO A 410 -54.94 17.46 -14.72
C PRO A 410 -55.22 18.14 -16.05
N ILE A 411 -55.54 19.43 -16.01
CA ILE A 411 -55.82 20.25 -17.20
C ILE A 411 -54.77 21.32 -17.45
N LEU A 412 -53.87 21.58 -16.49
CA LEU A 412 -52.91 22.68 -16.54
C LEU A 412 -51.48 22.24 -16.91
N GLN A 413 -51.16 20.94 -16.81
CA GLN A 413 -49.81 20.43 -17.04
C GLN A 413 -49.21 20.81 -18.40
N GLY A 414 -50.02 20.76 -19.46
CA GLY A 414 -49.58 21.15 -20.81
C GLY A 414 -49.11 22.60 -20.85
N TYR A 415 -49.88 23.50 -20.24
CA TYR A 415 -49.55 24.93 -20.16
C TYR A 415 -48.29 25.19 -19.34
N ILE A 416 -48.14 24.51 -18.20
CA ILE A 416 -46.91 24.60 -17.40
C ILE A 416 -45.70 24.15 -18.22
N GLN A 417 -45.80 23.04 -18.96
CA GLN A 417 -44.71 22.55 -19.79
C GLN A 417 -44.34 23.53 -20.91
N GLU A 418 -45.33 24.14 -21.55
CA GLU A 418 -45.13 25.17 -22.57
C GLU A 418 -44.45 26.42 -22.00
N ASN A 419 -44.90 26.92 -20.84
CA ASN A 419 -44.30 28.05 -20.13
C ASN A 419 -42.83 27.81 -19.79
N LEU A 420 -42.53 26.63 -19.21
CA LEU A 420 -41.16 26.25 -18.85
C LEU A 420 -40.25 26.17 -20.08
N SER A 421 -40.76 25.59 -21.17
CA SER A 421 -40.00 25.44 -22.42
C SER A 421 -39.70 26.81 -23.04
N ALA A 422 -40.66 27.73 -23.04
CA ALA A 422 -40.47 29.10 -23.53
C ALA A 422 -39.48 29.90 -22.68
N ALA A 423 -39.45 29.67 -21.37
CA ALA A 423 -38.48 30.30 -20.46
C ALA A 423 -37.08 29.63 -20.50
N GLY A 424 -36.88 28.56 -21.29
CA GLY A 424 -35.63 27.80 -21.29
C GLY A 424 -35.33 27.11 -19.96
N ARG A 425 -36.35 26.82 -19.15
CA ARG A 425 -36.23 26.22 -17.82
C ARG A 425 -36.66 24.76 -17.84
N ARG A 426 -36.00 23.94 -17.01
CA ARG A 426 -36.40 22.55 -16.78
C ARG A 426 -37.37 22.50 -15.61
N GLY A 427 -38.45 21.73 -15.76
CA GLY A 427 -39.40 21.46 -14.69
C GLY A 427 -40.32 20.30 -15.07
N ARG A 428 -41.06 19.78 -14.10
CA ARG A 428 -41.92 18.62 -14.25
C ARG A 428 -43.28 18.88 -13.60
N PRO A 429 -44.36 19.04 -14.39
CA PRO A 429 -45.71 19.02 -13.87
C PRO A 429 -46.12 17.59 -13.49
N LEU A 430 -46.76 17.42 -12.33
CA LEU A 430 -47.25 16.15 -11.80
C LEU A 430 -48.72 16.29 -11.39
N ALA A 431 -49.52 15.25 -11.63
CA ALA A 431 -50.95 15.26 -11.37
C ALA A 431 -51.22 14.49 -10.08
N THR A 432 -51.97 15.07 -9.15
CA THR A 432 -52.35 14.35 -7.93
C THR A 432 -53.48 13.37 -8.15
N LEU A 433 -54.46 13.70 -8.99
CA LEU A 433 -55.57 12.83 -9.36
C LEU A 433 -55.79 12.90 -10.87
N LYS A 434 -56.52 11.92 -11.41
CA LYS A 434 -57.01 11.91 -12.79
C LYS A 434 -58.47 11.51 -12.79
N LYS A 435 -59.19 11.86 -13.87
CA LYS A 435 -60.54 11.37 -14.08
C LYS A 435 -60.57 9.84 -13.99
N ASP A 436 -61.51 9.32 -13.21
CA ASP A 436 -61.70 7.88 -12.92
C ASP A 436 -60.54 7.18 -12.17
N ASP A 437 -59.50 7.93 -11.75
CA ASP A 437 -58.35 7.46 -10.97
C ASP A 437 -58.02 8.46 -9.85
N ASP A 438 -58.94 8.52 -8.89
CA ASP A 438 -58.97 9.47 -7.77
C ASP A 438 -58.89 8.77 -6.40
N GLY A 439 -58.20 7.62 -6.32
CA GLY A 439 -57.98 6.85 -5.09
C GLY A 439 -56.71 7.24 -4.31
N GLU A 440 -56.51 6.66 -3.12
CA GLU A 440 -55.31 6.94 -2.30
C GLU A 440 -54.02 6.50 -3.00
N SER A 441 -54.05 5.39 -3.75
CA SER A 441 -52.88 4.88 -4.50
C SER A 441 -52.28 5.94 -5.43
N ARG A 442 -53.11 6.73 -6.11
CA ARG A 442 -52.67 7.78 -7.04
C ARG A 442 -51.94 8.92 -6.33
N LEU A 443 -52.43 9.33 -5.15
CA LEU A 443 -51.75 10.32 -4.32
C LEU A 443 -50.38 9.81 -3.85
N ILE A 444 -50.31 8.54 -3.44
CA ILE A 444 -49.04 7.94 -3.02
C ILE A 444 -48.06 7.84 -4.19
N GLU A 445 -48.52 7.48 -5.38
CA GLU A 445 -47.69 7.47 -6.60
C GLU A 445 -47.13 8.87 -6.90
N ALA A 446 -47.95 9.93 -6.80
CA ALA A 446 -47.50 11.31 -6.98
C ALA A 446 -46.44 11.73 -5.93
N LEU A 447 -46.60 11.30 -4.67
CA LEU A 447 -45.63 11.53 -3.59
C LEU A 447 -44.31 10.78 -3.83
N CYS A 448 -44.38 9.49 -4.19
CA CYS A 448 -43.21 8.68 -4.55
C CYS A 448 -42.47 9.28 -5.75
N THR A 449 -43.20 9.73 -6.77
CA THR A 449 -42.62 10.43 -7.94
C THR A 449 -41.93 11.72 -7.54
N SER A 450 -42.55 12.51 -6.66
CA SER A 450 -41.95 13.74 -6.15
C SER A 450 -40.64 13.46 -5.40
N GLN A 451 -40.63 12.43 -4.53
CA GLN A 451 -39.44 12.02 -3.77
C GLN A 451 -38.30 11.54 -4.68
N VAL A 452 -38.62 10.72 -5.69
CA VAL A 452 -37.65 10.21 -6.68
C VAL A 452 -37.03 11.35 -7.47
N LEU A 453 -37.80 12.40 -7.77
CA LEU A 453 -37.33 13.59 -8.49
C LEU A 453 -36.60 14.61 -7.63
N GLY A 454 -36.50 14.39 -6.31
CA GLY A 454 -35.70 15.25 -5.42
C GLY A 454 -36.49 16.07 -4.41
N ALA A 455 -37.82 15.92 -4.32
CA ALA A 455 -38.63 16.65 -3.34
C ALA A 455 -38.26 16.25 -1.90
N SER A 456 -38.28 17.23 -1.01
CA SER A 456 -38.13 17.02 0.43
C SER A 456 -39.41 16.44 1.01
N LEU A 457 -39.30 15.30 1.70
CA LEU A 457 -40.39 14.75 2.49
C LEU A 457 -40.01 14.71 3.98
N ASN A 458 -40.95 15.10 4.83
CA ASN A 458 -40.81 15.08 6.27
C ASN A 458 -40.78 13.64 6.78
N ALA A 459 -39.59 13.15 7.09
CA ALA A 459 -39.36 11.79 7.59
C ALA A 459 -40.16 11.47 8.86
N LYS A 460 -40.44 12.46 9.74
CA LYS A 460 -41.24 12.23 10.96
C LYS A 460 -42.71 11.93 10.64
N LYS A 461 -43.23 12.45 9.52
CA LYS A 461 -44.61 12.18 9.08
C LYS A 461 -44.72 10.84 8.35
N ILE A 462 -43.74 10.49 7.53
CA ILE A 462 -43.68 9.18 6.85
C ILE A 462 -43.47 8.05 7.87
N PHE A 463 -42.56 8.28 8.83
CA PHE A 463 -42.19 7.33 9.88
C PHE A 463 -42.55 7.91 11.26
N PRO A 464 -43.85 7.90 11.66
CA PRO A 464 -44.30 8.49 12.92
C PRO A 464 -43.74 7.78 14.15
N LYS A 465 -43.33 6.53 14.01
CA LYS A 465 -42.59 5.77 15.02
C LYS A 465 -41.16 5.59 14.55
N ARG A 466 -40.21 5.87 15.43
CA ARG A 466 -38.79 5.56 15.20
C ARG A 466 -38.63 4.04 15.10
N GLY A 467 -38.14 3.55 13.96
CA GLY A 467 -37.77 2.16 13.77
C GLY A 467 -36.46 1.80 14.46
N ARG A 468 -36.24 0.51 14.71
CA ARG A 468 -34.95 -0.03 15.14
C ARG A 468 -33.96 0.05 13.97
N SER A 469 -32.70 0.32 14.30
CA SER A 469 -31.63 0.23 13.30
C SER A 469 -31.37 -1.24 13.00
N VAL A 470 -31.63 -1.65 11.77
CA VAL A 470 -31.41 -3.03 11.31
C VAL A 470 -30.31 -3.08 10.26
N SER A 471 -29.69 -4.25 10.10
CA SER A 471 -28.77 -4.46 8.99
C SER A 471 -29.53 -4.43 7.67
N LEU A 472 -29.04 -3.60 6.75
CA LEU A 472 -29.55 -3.44 5.39
C LEU A 472 -28.56 -4.06 4.41
N PRO A 473 -29.00 -4.40 3.18
CA PRO A 473 -28.09 -4.72 2.10
C PRO A 473 -26.99 -3.66 1.98
N THR A 474 -25.76 -4.11 1.74
CA THR A 474 -24.63 -3.23 1.45
C THR A 474 -24.81 -2.55 0.10
N TYR A 475 -24.16 -1.40 -0.10
CA TYR A 475 -24.21 -0.71 -1.39
C TYR A 475 -23.69 -1.62 -2.52
N ALA A 476 -24.45 -1.73 -3.61
CA ALA A 476 -24.13 -2.58 -4.75
C ALA A 476 -23.12 -1.90 -5.68
N TRP A 477 -21.84 -1.92 -5.29
CA TRP A 477 -20.75 -1.48 -6.14
C TRP A 477 -20.78 -2.25 -7.46
N GLN A 478 -20.77 -1.54 -8.59
CA GLN A 478 -20.76 -2.16 -9.93
C GLN A 478 -19.43 -2.82 -10.28
N ARG A 479 -18.39 -2.60 -9.45
CA ARG A 479 -17.07 -3.23 -9.55
C ARG A 479 -16.44 -3.07 -10.93
N GLU A 480 -16.64 -1.92 -11.55
CA GLU A 480 -15.87 -1.54 -12.73
C GLU A 480 -14.38 -1.53 -12.39
N THR A 481 -13.60 -2.20 -13.22
CA THR A 481 -12.16 -2.36 -13.04
C THR A 481 -11.46 -1.07 -13.48
N HIS A 482 -11.27 -0.16 -12.54
CA HIS A 482 -10.42 1.03 -12.70
C HIS A 482 -9.04 0.74 -12.14
N TRP A 483 -8.26 -0.05 -12.87
CA TRP A 483 -6.85 -0.30 -12.56
C TRP A 483 -6.00 0.34 -13.65
N TYR A 484 -4.87 0.92 -13.27
CA TYR A 484 -3.84 1.22 -14.27
C TYR A 484 -3.48 -0.12 -14.94
N PRO A 485 -3.61 -0.23 -16.27
CA PRO A 485 -3.24 -1.46 -16.95
C PRO A 485 -1.79 -1.76 -16.58
N PRO A 486 -1.47 -3.00 -16.19
CA PRO A 486 -0.09 -3.36 -15.93
C PRO A 486 0.69 -3.10 -17.21
N THR A 487 1.51 -2.06 -17.18
CA THR A 487 2.49 -1.82 -18.24
C THR A 487 3.62 -2.83 -18.06
N ASP A 488 4.40 -3.06 -19.10
CA ASP A 488 5.57 -3.94 -18.98
C ASP A 488 6.51 -3.44 -17.87
N GLU A 489 6.58 -2.12 -17.66
CA GLU A 489 7.33 -1.50 -16.56
C GLU A 489 6.75 -1.85 -15.18
N LEU A 490 5.43 -1.75 -14.98
CA LEU A 490 4.79 -2.06 -13.69
C LEU A 490 4.86 -3.55 -13.36
N THR A 491 4.73 -4.41 -14.38
CA THR A 491 4.80 -5.86 -14.24
C THR A 491 6.22 -6.29 -13.85
N THR A 492 7.23 -5.68 -14.46
CA THR A 492 8.65 -5.90 -14.13
C THR A 492 8.99 -5.43 -12.71
N LEU A 493 8.38 -4.35 -12.22
CA LEU A 493 8.61 -3.80 -10.88
C LEU A 493 7.89 -4.58 -9.76
N LEU A 494 6.66 -5.06 -9.98
CA LEU A 494 5.83 -5.69 -8.95
C LEU A 494 5.95 -7.21 -8.91
N LYS A 495 6.16 -7.84 -10.07
CA LYS A 495 6.33 -9.29 -10.23
C LYS A 495 7.31 -9.55 -11.36
N PRO A 496 8.62 -9.34 -11.13
CA PRO A 496 9.60 -9.72 -12.13
C PRO A 496 9.38 -11.20 -12.48
N ARG A 497 8.99 -11.52 -13.71
CA ARG A 497 9.00 -12.90 -14.17
C ARG A 497 10.46 -13.32 -14.13
N GLY A 498 10.82 -14.16 -13.17
CA GLY A 498 12.17 -14.70 -13.10
C GLY A 498 12.45 -15.43 -14.41
N GLU A 499 13.43 -14.94 -15.17
CA GLU A 499 13.84 -15.54 -16.44
C GLU A 499 14.42 -16.94 -16.22
N HIS A 500 15.06 -17.15 -15.08
CA HIS A 500 15.64 -18.43 -14.69
C HIS A 500 15.69 -18.56 -13.16
N PRO A 501 15.50 -19.78 -12.58
CA PRO A 501 15.43 -19.98 -11.13
C PRO A 501 16.59 -19.36 -10.34
N LEU A 502 17.83 -19.51 -10.80
CA LEU A 502 19.01 -18.97 -10.11
C LEU A 502 19.46 -17.58 -10.60
N LEU A 503 19.22 -17.24 -11.87
CA LEU A 503 19.64 -15.95 -12.42
C LEU A 503 18.73 -14.82 -11.94
N GLY A 504 17.46 -15.13 -11.70
CA GLY A 504 16.44 -14.18 -11.27
C GLY A 504 15.89 -13.38 -12.44
N PHE A 505 15.84 -12.06 -12.29
CA PHE A 505 15.19 -11.15 -13.23
C PHE A 505 16.13 -10.04 -13.68
N GLY A 506 15.95 -9.55 -14.90
CA GLY A 506 16.69 -8.39 -15.41
C GLY A 506 16.44 -7.13 -14.57
N VAL A 507 17.51 -6.41 -14.24
CA VAL A 507 17.43 -5.14 -13.51
C VAL A 507 16.97 -4.03 -14.47
N PRO A 508 15.85 -3.34 -14.18
CA PRO A 508 15.36 -2.28 -15.05
C PRO A 508 16.41 -1.20 -15.28
N HIS A 509 16.53 -0.72 -16.52
CA HIS A 509 17.44 0.35 -16.94
C HIS A 509 18.94 0.06 -16.74
N VAL A 510 19.32 -1.17 -16.38
CA VAL A 510 20.70 -1.63 -16.33
C VAL A 510 20.84 -2.79 -17.31
N GLU A 511 21.37 -2.50 -18.49
CA GLU A 511 21.53 -3.51 -19.53
C GLU A 511 22.36 -4.70 -19.02
N ARG A 512 21.94 -5.92 -19.43
CA ARG A 512 22.66 -7.18 -19.21
C ARG A 512 23.07 -7.43 -17.75
N THR A 513 22.19 -7.03 -16.83
CA THR A 513 22.34 -7.27 -15.40
C THR A 513 21.08 -7.93 -14.86
N TRP A 514 21.26 -9.00 -14.08
CA TRP A 514 20.17 -9.75 -13.44
C TRP A 514 20.38 -9.80 -11.94
N GLU A 515 19.29 -9.82 -11.19
CA GLU A 515 19.29 -10.00 -9.75
C GLU A 515 18.37 -11.11 -9.31
N ASN A 516 18.78 -11.79 -8.24
CA ASN A 516 17.97 -12.79 -7.58
C ASN A 516 18.16 -12.75 -6.07
N GLN A 517 17.17 -13.29 -5.35
CA GLN A 517 17.26 -13.54 -3.93
C GLN A 517 17.44 -15.03 -3.70
N ILE A 518 18.58 -15.42 -3.16
CA ILE A 518 18.99 -16.81 -2.93
C ILE A 518 19.03 -17.09 -1.43
N ASP A 519 18.32 -18.13 -1.02
CA ASP A 519 18.37 -18.71 0.33
C ASP A 519 17.87 -20.17 0.29
N THR A 520 18.05 -20.86 1.42
CA THR A 520 17.67 -22.26 1.59
C THR A 520 16.17 -22.47 1.82
N VAL A 521 15.37 -21.42 2.00
CA VAL A 521 13.90 -21.53 2.09
C VAL A 521 13.30 -21.49 0.68
N ARG A 522 13.81 -20.61 -0.18
CA ARG A 522 13.36 -20.44 -1.57
C ARG A 522 13.93 -21.51 -2.50
N PHE A 523 15.15 -21.98 -2.24
CA PHE A 523 15.78 -23.10 -2.96
C PHE A 523 16.19 -24.20 -1.96
N PRO A 524 15.24 -25.02 -1.47
CA PRO A 524 15.50 -26.01 -0.43
C PRO A 524 16.64 -26.97 -0.73
N TYR A 525 16.83 -27.35 -2.00
CA TYR A 525 17.90 -28.26 -2.40
C TYR A 525 19.30 -27.71 -2.11
N LEU A 526 19.49 -26.38 -2.06
CA LEU A 526 20.80 -25.78 -1.75
C LEU A 526 21.25 -26.06 -0.32
N ALA A 527 20.31 -26.31 0.62
CA ALA A 527 20.63 -26.65 2.00
C ALA A 527 21.46 -27.93 2.13
N ASP A 528 21.38 -28.82 1.13
CA ASP A 528 22.08 -30.10 1.12
C ASP A 528 23.52 -30.01 0.60
N HIS A 529 23.98 -28.85 0.11
CA HIS A 529 25.37 -28.67 -0.28
C HIS A 529 26.22 -28.13 0.90
N VAL A 530 26.54 -29.03 1.84
CA VAL A 530 27.28 -28.70 3.07
C VAL A 530 28.78 -29.00 2.94
N VAL A 531 29.60 -27.96 3.09
CA VAL A 531 31.07 -28.00 2.98
C VAL A 531 31.68 -27.39 4.24
N GLY A 532 32.48 -28.17 4.97
CA GLY A 532 33.14 -27.70 6.20
C GLY A 532 32.16 -27.27 7.30
N GLY A 533 30.96 -27.89 7.35
CA GLY A 533 29.91 -27.56 8.32
C GLY A 533 28.99 -26.41 7.93
N ALA A 534 29.28 -25.67 6.86
CA ALA A 534 28.45 -24.58 6.36
C ALA A 534 27.73 -24.96 5.06
N VAL A 535 26.54 -24.39 4.83
CA VAL A 535 25.86 -24.50 3.53
C VAL A 535 26.56 -23.54 2.56
N VAL A 536 27.18 -24.07 1.52
CA VAL A 536 27.94 -23.28 0.54
C VAL A 536 27.22 -23.32 -0.79
N PHE A 537 27.05 -22.17 -1.45
CA PHE A 537 26.51 -22.11 -2.80
C PHE A 537 27.48 -22.84 -3.76
N PRO A 538 27.00 -23.88 -4.47
CA PRO A 538 27.89 -24.77 -5.20
C PRO A 538 28.48 -24.10 -6.44
N ALA A 539 29.70 -24.49 -6.81
CA ALA A 539 30.36 -24.01 -8.03
C ALA A 539 29.54 -24.31 -9.28
N SER A 540 28.83 -25.44 -9.28
CA SER A 540 27.91 -25.82 -10.36
C SER A 540 26.76 -24.84 -10.55
N ALA A 541 26.27 -24.20 -9.49
CA ALA A 541 25.23 -23.19 -9.59
C ALA A 541 25.73 -21.88 -10.22
N PHE A 542 26.98 -21.48 -9.95
CA PHE A 542 27.59 -20.33 -10.66
C PHE A 542 27.76 -20.61 -12.16
N LEU A 543 28.15 -21.83 -12.54
CA LEU A 543 28.24 -22.24 -13.95
C LEU A 543 26.87 -22.21 -14.63
N GLU A 544 25.83 -22.70 -13.94
CA GLU A 544 24.47 -22.67 -14.44
C GLU A 544 23.93 -21.24 -14.60
N MET A 545 24.25 -20.33 -13.68
CA MET A 545 23.91 -18.90 -13.84
C MET A 545 24.54 -18.30 -15.10
N ALA A 546 25.79 -18.66 -15.42
CA ALA A 546 26.45 -18.18 -16.63
C ALA A 546 25.80 -18.74 -17.91
N LEU A 547 25.44 -20.03 -17.93
CA LEU A 547 24.72 -20.64 -19.04
C LEU A 547 23.31 -20.06 -19.23
N ALA A 548 22.61 -19.78 -18.12
CA ALA A 548 21.31 -19.12 -18.16
C ALA A 548 21.40 -17.70 -18.71
N ALA A 549 22.41 -16.92 -18.29
CA ALA A 549 22.61 -15.56 -18.79
C ALA A 549 22.95 -15.54 -20.29
N ALA A 550 23.77 -16.49 -20.76
CA ALA A 550 24.07 -16.65 -22.18
C ALA A 550 22.79 -16.91 -23.00
N ALA A 551 21.91 -17.78 -22.52
CA ALA A 551 20.64 -18.10 -23.17
C ALA A 551 19.66 -16.91 -23.23
N SER A 552 19.70 -15.99 -22.26
CA SER A 552 18.89 -14.76 -22.26
C SER A 552 19.38 -13.72 -23.28
N CYS A 553 20.55 -13.91 -23.92
CA CYS A 553 21.13 -12.98 -24.89
C CYS A 553 21.18 -13.59 -26.31
N PRO A 554 20.27 -13.20 -27.24
CA PRO A 554 20.16 -13.84 -28.57
C PRO A 554 21.41 -13.77 -29.45
N LYS A 555 22.26 -12.76 -29.27
CA LYS A 555 23.55 -12.62 -29.99
C LYS A 555 24.67 -13.48 -29.38
N ALA A 556 24.45 -13.99 -28.17
CA ALA A 556 25.43 -14.66 -27.33
C ALA A 556 24.84 -15.91 -26.67
N ASP A 557 23.99 -16.68 -27.37
CA ASP A 557 23.54 -18.04 -26.97
C ASP A 557 24.72 -19.03 -27.02
N SER A 558 25.76 -18.65 -26.27
CA SER A 558 27.00 -19.35 -26.13
C SER A 558 26.74 -20.47 -25.16
N ARG A 559 26.93 -21.68 -25.68
CA ARG A 559 26.95 -22.87 -24.85
C ARG A 559 28.33 -23.08 -24.22
N VAL A 560 29.17 -22.04 -24.20
CA VAL A 560 30.57 -22.11 -23.81
C VAL A 560 30.88 -21.06 -22.75
N VAL A 561 31.29 -21.53 -21.57
CA VAL A 561 31.79 -20.69 -20.48
C VAL A 561 33.31 -20.88 -20.39
N GLU A 562 34.07 -19.80 -20.45
CA GLU A 562 35.54 -19.83 -20.39
C GLU A 562 36.04 -19.07 -19.16
N GLU A 563 37.22 -19.46 -18.68
CA GLU A 563 38.00 -18.66 -17.72
C GLU A 563 37.24 -18.31 -16.42
N LEU A 564 36.28 -19.14 -16.01
CA LEU A 564 35.51 -18.92 -14.79
C LEU A 564 36.39 -19.13 -13.57
N GLU A 565 36.48 -18.11 -12.71
CA GLU A 565 37.23 -18.14 -11.46
C GLU A 565 36.34 -17.69 -10.29
N ILE A 566 36.26 -18.55 -9.26
CA ILE A 566 35.58 -18.27 -8.01
C ILE A 566 36.56 -17.54 -7.09
N ARG A 567 36.33 -16.23 -6.91
CA ARG A 567 37.14 -15.33 -6.07
C ARG A 567 36.75 -15.44 -4.60
N SER A 568 35.45 -15.53 -4.32
CA SER A 568 34.93 -15.69 -2.97
C SER A 568 33.72 -16.64 -2.98
N PRO A 569 33.72 -17.69 -2.13
CA PRO A 569 32.54 -18.55 -1.98
C PRO A 569 31.36 -17.75 -1.42
N LEU A 570 30.14 -18.17 -1.74
CA LEU A 570 28.91 -17.64 -1.15
C LEU A 570 28.42 -18.66 -0.10
N VAL A 571 28.40 -18.26 1.17
CA VAL A 571 27.94 -19.11 2.27
C VAL A 571 26.51 -18.72 2.62
N LEU A 572 25.60 -19.68 2.57
CA LEU A 572 24.18 -19.47 2.88
C LEU A 572 23.94 -19.76 4.35
N MET A 573 23.45 -18.77 5.09
CA MET A 573 23.04 -18.95 6.49
C MET A 573 21.53 -19.19 6.54
N ASN A 574 21.10 -20.06 7.44
CA ASN A 574 19.69 -20.40 7.56
C ASN A 574 18.84 -19.16 7.90
N GLY A 575 17.83 -18.88 7.10
CA GLY A 575 16.93 -17.73 7.30
C GLY A 575 17.47 -16.37 6.88
N GLN A 576 18.69 -16.29 6.31
CA GLN A 576 19.25 -15.03 5.80
C GLN A 576 19.22 -15.00 4.26
N PRO A 577 18.33 -14.22 3.64
CA PRO A 577 18.30 -14.07 2.18
C PRO A 577 19.50 -13.28 1.66
N TRP A 578 20.12 -13.77 0.59
CA TRP A 578 21.19 -13.08 -0.14
C TRP A 578 20.64 -12.49 -1.42
N VAL A 579 21.03 -11.26 -1.76
CA VAL A 579 20.84 -10.71 -3.10
C VAL A 579 22.08 -11.06 -3.90
N VAL A 580 21.88 -11.74 -5.04
CA VAL A 580 22.94 -12.10 -5.99
C VAL A 580 22.70 -11.35 -7.29
N ARG A 581 23.72 -10.66 -7.78
CA ARG A 581 23.70 -9.88 -9.03
C ARG A 581 24.67 -10.49 -10.03
N PHE A 582 24.16 -10.82 -11.20
CA PHE A 582 24.95 -11.20 -12.37
C PHE A 582 25.04 -9.99 -13.31
N SER A 583 26.24 -9.63 -13.76
CA SER A 583 26.44 -8.56 -14.74
C SER A 583 27.34 -9.05 -15.87
N LEU A 584 26.84 -8.96 -17.10
CA LEU A 584 27.57 -9.24 -18.34
C LEU A 584 28.08 -7.91 -18.94
N ALA A 585 29.33 -7.89 -19.37
CA ALA A 585 29.99 -6.73 -19.93
C ALA A 585 29.41 -6.34 -21.30
N ALA A 586 29.66 -5.08 -21.70
CA ALA A 586 29.16 -4.52 -22.96
C ALA A 586 29.68 -5.23 -24.21
N ASP A 587 30.80 -5.95 -24.12
CA ASP A 587 31.36 -6.75 -25.21
C ASP A 587 30.78 -8.18 -25.29
N ASP A 588 29.80 -8.53 -24.45
CA ASP A 588 29.18 -9.86 -24.35
C ASP A 588 30.17 -10.99 -23.99
N HIS A 589 31.41 -10.65 -23.60
CA HIS A 589 32.45 -11.64 -23.36
C HIS A 589 32.81 -11.80 -21.90
N GLY A 590 32.84 -10.74 -21.08
CA GLY A 590 33.16 -10.86 -19.65
C GLY A 590 31.92 -10.82 -18.76
N PHE A 591 31.85 -11.63 -17.71
CA PHE A 591 30.78 -11.51 -16.71
C PHE A 591 31.33 -11.53 -15.27
N THR A 592 30.53 -10.98 -14.36
CA THR A 592 30.79 -11.01 -12.92
C THR A 592 29.54 -11.43 -12.14
N ILE A 593 29.74 -12.16 -11.05
CA ILE A 593 28.67 -12.49 -10.09
C ILE A 593 29.07 -11.89 -8.75
N ARG A 594 28.17 -11.08 -8.18
CA ARG A 594 28.33 -10.44 -6.88
C ARG A 594 27.20 -10.80 -5.94
N SER A 595 27.43 -10.79 -4.64
CA SER A 595 26.40 -11.04 -3.64
C SER A 595 26.51 -10.14 -2.41
N ARG A 596 25.39 -9.93 -1.73
CA ARG A 596 25.33 -9.27 -0.41
C ARG A 596 24.10 -9.75 0.37
N PRO A 597 24.09 -9.67 1.71
CA PRO A 597 22.88 -9.94 2.49
C PRO A 597 21.74 -8.98 2.09
N ARG A 598 20.52 -9.51 2.03
CA ARG A 598 19.32 -8.70 1.76
C ARG A 598 19.02 -7.80 2.96
N PHE A 599 18.58 -6.57 2.68
CA PHE A 599 18.35 -5.51 3.67
C PHE A 599 19.60 -5.05 4.42
N SER A 600 20.79 -5.40 3.92
CA SER A 600 22.04 -4.85 4.39
C SER A 600 22.51 -3.72 3.48
N ASP A 601 23.12 -2.70 4.09
CA ASP A 601 23.87 -1.64 3.42
C ASP A 601 25.32 -2.06 3.10
N ASP A 602 25.66 -3.34 3.30
CA ASP A 602 26.96 -3.92 2.97
C ASP A 602 27.30 -3.73 1.48
N GLN A 603 28.61 -3.60 1.22
CA GLN A 603 29.12 -3.62 -0.14
C GLN A 603 28.92 -4.99 -0.80
N TRP A 604 28.76 -4.97 -2.12
CA TRP A 604 28.67 -6.18 -2.92
C TRP A 604 30.01 -6.94 -2.92
N THR A 605 30.00 -8.20 -2.49
CA THR A 605 31.16 -9.10 -2.56
C THR A 605 31.30 -9.67 -3.97
N LEU A 606 32.48 -9.60 -4.58
CA LEU A 606 32.76 -10.26 -5.86
C LEU A 606 32.98 -11.76 -5.67
N ASN A 607 32.04 -12.57 -6.14
CA ASN A 607 32.10 -14.02 -6.01
C ASN A 607 32.78 -14.69 -7.19
N VAL A 608 32.41 -14.29 -8.42
CA VAL A 608 32.88 -14.95 -9.65
C VAL A 608 33.22 -13.93 -10.71
N VAL A 609 34.27 -14.21 -11.46
CA VAL A 609 34.58 -13.59 -12.76
C VAL A 609 34.66 -14.70 -13.80
N GLY A 610 34.27 -14.43 -15.04
CA GLY A 610 34.37 -15.43 -16.11
C GLY A 610 34.09 -14.82 -17.47
N ARG A 611 34.12 -15.66 -18.51
CA ARG A 611 33.84 -15.24 -19.89
C ARG A 611 32.83 -16.13 -20.59
N LEU A 612 32.08 -15.55 -21.52
CA LEU A 612 31.26 -16.27 -22.50
C LEU A 612 31.97 -16.20 -23.86
N ALA A 613 32.20 -17.35 -24.50
CA ALA A 613 32.80 -17.38 -25.83
C ALA A 613 31.75 -17.07 -26.91
N SER A 614 32.13 -16.59 -28.09
CA SER A 614 31.18 -16.45 -29.20
C SER A 614 30.64 -17.83 -29.64
N PRO A 615 29.37 -17.92 -30.06
CA PRO A 615 28.83 -19.16 -30.62
C PRO A 615 29.66 -19.57 -31.84
N LEU A 616 30.26 -20.77 -31.79
CA LEU A 616 30.93 -21.37 -32.94
C LEU A 616 29.86 -21.71 -34.00
N PRO A 617 30.15 -21.55 -35.31
CA PRO A 617 29.25 -22.03 -36.36
C PRO A 617 29.01 -23.54 -36.20
N PRO A 618 27.82 -24.06 -36.58
CA PRO A 618 27.39 -25.44 -36.33
C PRO A 618 28.12 -26.52 -37.17
N SER A 619 29.41 -26.33 -37.46
CA SER A 619 30.25 -27.25 -38.21
C SER A 619 31.60 -27.48 -37.52
N ALA A 620 31.61 -28.28 -36.45
CA ALA A 620 32.70 -29.18 -36.07
C ALA A 620 32.28 -29.99 -34.83
N GLU A 621 32.43 -31.31 -34.92
CA GLU A 621 32.28 -32.31 -33.84
C GLU A 621 30.85 -32.71 -33.44
N SER A 622 30.37 -33.81 -34.03
CA SER A 622 29.47 -34.71 -33.32
C SER A 622 30.13 -35.09 -31.99
N PRO A 623 29.47 -34.89 -30.82
CA PRO A 623 30.08 -35.24 -29.55
C PRO A 623 30.43 -36.72 -29.55
N ALA A 624 31.72 -37.01 -29.32
CA ALA A 624 32.22 -38.38 -29.17
C ALA A 624 31.31 -39.13 -28.17
N ARG A 625 31.07 -40.42 -28.40
CA ARG A 625 30.43 -41.26 -27.37
C ARG A 625 31.48 -41.70 -26.36
N LEU A 626 31.10 -41.76 -25.09
CA LEU A 626 31.90 -42.46 -24.10
C LEU A 626 31.92 -43.94 -24.47
N SER A 627 33.11 -44.48 -24.75
CA SER A 627 33.30 -45.90 -25.03
C SER A 627 33.55 -46.65 -23.73
N PHE A 628 32.49 -47.13 -23.07
CA PHE A 628 32.62 -48.05 -21.94
C PHE A 628 31.58 -49.18 -22.04
N THR A 629 31.97 -50.37 -21.58
CA THR A 629 31.06 -51.48 -21.31
C THR A 629 31.15 -51.79 -19.82
N THR A 630 30.01 -51.90 -19.14
CA THR A 630 29.94 -52.18 -17.69
C THR A 630 30.45 -53.57 -17.33
N ASP A 631 30.50 -54.48 -18.30
CA ASP A 631 30.82 -55.90 -18.10
C ASP A 631 32.30 -56.16 -17.73
N ASN A 632 33.19 -55.17 -17.88
CA ASN A 632 34.64 -55.29 -17.64
C ASN A 632 35.17 -54.42 -16.48
N LEU A 633 34.32 -53.89 -15.61
CA LEU A 633 34.71 -52.97 -14.53
C LEU A 633 34.93 -53.72 -13.21
N SER A 634 36.19 -53.85 -12.78
CA SER A 634 36.61 -54.75 -11.69
C SER A 634 36.54 -54.15 -10.28
N SER A 635 36.44 -52.82 -10.14
CA SER A 635 36.33 -52.16 -8.83
C SER A 635 35.12 -51.21 -8.81
N LEU A 636 34.17 -51.50 -7.93
CA LEU A 636 32.93 -50.73 -7.77
C LEU A 636 32.94 -50.00 -6.42
N ILE A 637 32.79 -48.68 -6.46
CA ILE A 637 32.52 -47.85 -5.29
C ILE A 637 31.03 -47.52 -5.30
N LYS A 638 30.28 -48.04 -4.33
CA LYS A 638 28.86 -47.75 -4.16
C LYS A 638 28.63 -46.35 -3.57
N ALA A 639 27.46 -45.78 -3.81
CA ALA A 639 27.03 -44.48 -3.29
C ALA A 639 27.33 -44.29 -1.79
N GLU A 640 26.97 -45.25 -0.94
CA GLU A 640 27.16 -45.12 0.52
C GLU A 640 28.64 -45.02 0.90
N GLN A 641 29.51 -45.75 0.20
CA GLN A 641 30.95 -45.70 0.44
C GLN A 641 31.54 -44.37 -0.05
N HIS A 642 31.07 -43.86 -1.19
CA HIS A 642 31.47 -42.58 -1.73
C HIS A 642 31.10 -41.43 -0.78
N TYR A 643 29.85 -41.35 -0.36
CA TYR A 643 29.37 -40.27 0.51
C TYR A 643 29.90 -40.35 1.95
N ARG A 644 30.21 -41.56 2.46
CA ARG A 644 30.92 -41.70 3.73
C ARG A 644 32.33 -41.10 3.66
N LYS A 645 33.08 -41.40 2.60
CA LYS A 645 34.41 -40.81 2.34
C LYS A 645 34.34 -39.29 2.16
N ALA A 646 33.32 -38.79 1.47
CA ALA A 646 33.09 -37.36 1.32
C ALA A 646 32.86 -36.70 2.70
N ALA A 647 32.03 -37.31 3.54
CA ALA A 647 31.76 -36.81 4.90
C ALA A 647 33.02 -36.80 5.79
N ASP A 648 33.88 -37.82 5.69
CA ASP A 648 35.16 -37.89 6.41
C ASP A 648 36.13 -36.75 6.01
N LEU A 649 35.96 -36.19 4.80
CA LEU A 649 36.71 -35.05 4.27
C LEU A 649 36.05 -33.70 4.61
N GLY A 650 34.92 -33.69 5.33
CA GLY A 650 34.15 -32.48 5.62
C GLY A 650 33.17 -32.06 4.51
N LEU A 651 32.95 -32.91 3.49
CA LEU A 651 31.96 -32.71 2.42
C LEU A 651 30.68 -33.49 2.75
N ARG A 652 29.77 -32.89 3.52
CA ARG A 652 28.59 -33.56 4.09
C ARG A 652 27.34 -33.34 3.25
N TYR A 653 27.36 -33.81 2.00
CA TYR A 653 26.20 -33.67 1.11
C TYR A 653 24.93 -34.30 1.72
N GLY A 654 23.82 -33.55 1.69
CA GLY A 654 22.47 -34.01 2.04
C GLY A 654 21.76 -34.72 0.88
N PRO A 655 20.53 -35.22 1.09
CA PRO A 655 19.84 -36.08 0.13
C PRO A 655 19.77 -35.56 -1.31
N MET A 656 19.49 -34.27 -1.51
CA MET A 656 19.36 -33.67 -2.84
C MET A 656 20.68 -33.60 -3.61
N PHE A 657 21.84 -33.54 -2.94
CA PHE A 657 23.16 -33.53 -3.58
C PHE A 657 23.81 -34.92 -3.69
N ARG A 658 23.08 -35.98 -3.33
CA ARG A 658 23.56 -37.38 -3.37
C ARG A 658 23.19 -38.11 -4.67
N ALA A 659 23.54 -37.53 -5.82
CA ALA A 659 23.17 -38.07 -7.14
C ALA A 659 24.18 -39.08 -7.73
N VAL A 660 25.32 -39.35 -7.08
CA VAL A 660 26.28 -40.37 -7.53
C VAL A 660 25.80 -41.75 -7.05
N ALA A 661 25.37 -42.59 -7.98
CA ALA A 661 24.91 -43.95 -7.67
C ALA A 661 26.08 -44.93 -7.54
N GLU A 662 27.00 -44.91 -8.51
CA GLU A 662 28.11 -45.84 -8.62
C GLU A 662 29.34 -45.15 -9.21
N LEU A 663 30.53 -45.56 -8.79
CA LEU A 663 31.78 -45.17 -9.44
C LEU A 663 32.64 -46.39 -9.75
N TRP A 664 33.27 -46.39 -10.92
CA TRP A 664 34.20 -47.41 -11.37
C TRP A 664 35.56 -46.78 -11.68
N PRO A 665 36.56 -46.94 -10.80
CA PRO A 665 37.93 -46.57 -11.10
C PRO A 665 38.42 -47.35 -12.33
N LEU A 666 38.75 -46.63 -13.40
CA LEU A 666 39.24 -47.22 -14.64
C LEU A 666 40.77 -47.34 -14.61
N ARG A 667 41.44 -46.30 -14.08
CA ARG A 667 42.90 -46.17 -13.90
C ARG A 667 43.19 -45.26 -12.69
N GLU A 668 44.46 -45.11 -12.31
CA GLU A 668 44.89 -44.24 -11.19
C GLU A 668 44.53 -42.76 -11.35
N ASP A 669 44.24 -42.32 -12.57
CA ASP A 669 43.92 -40.95 -12.96
C ASP A 669 42.52 -40.82 -13.56
N ARG A 670 41.71 -41.89 -13.59
CA ARG A 670 40.44 -41.92 -14.33
C ARG A 670 39.35 -42.71 -13.60
N VAL A 671 38.17 -42.12 -13.46
CA VAL A 671 36.97 -42.81 -12.93
C VAL A 671 35.76 -42.50 -13.81
N LEU A 672 34.90 -43.51 -13.96
CA LEU A 672 33.57 -43.36 -14.54
C LEU A 672 32.55 -43.36 -13.39
N ALA A 673 31.61 -42.43 -13.39
CA ALA A 673 30.52 -42.37 -12.43
C ALA A 673 29.17 -42.50 -13.11
N ARG A 674 28.25 -43.23 -12.49
CA ARG A 674 26.82 -43.28 -12.84
C ARG A 674 26.07 -42.29 -11.97
N ILE A 675 25.35 -41.39 -12.62
CA ILE A 675 24.59 -40.31 -11.98
C ILE A 675 23.10 -40.61 -12.09
N GLU A 676 22.41 -40.60 -10.95
CA GLU A 676 20.96 -40.73 -10.86
C GLU A 676 20.37 -39.48 -10.19
N PRO A 677 19.53 -38.69 -10.90
CA PRO A 677 18.84 -37.57 -10.27
C PRO A 677 17.92 -38.06 -9.15
N PRO A 678 17.90 -37.41 -7.98
CA PRO A 678 16.88 -37.64 -6.97
C PRO A 678 15.47 -37.45 -7.55
N VAL A 679 14.49 -38.25 -7.10
CA VAL A 679 13.12 -38.25 -7.66
C VAL A 679 12.46 -36.88 -7.49
N GLU A 680 12.72 -36.23 -6.36
CA GLU A 680 12.23 -34.90 -5.99
C GLU A 680 12.74 -33.80 -6.94
N LEU A 681 13.86 -34.04 -7.64
CA LEU A 681 14.45 -33.09 -8.58
C LEU A 681 13.76 -33.10 -9.96
N ALA A 682 13.00 -34.15 -10.28
CA ALA A 682 12.49 -34.39 -11.64
C ALA A 682 11.59 -33.25 -12.15
N ALA A 683 10.82 -32.60 -11.26
CA ALA A 683 9.96 -31.47 -11.61
C ALA A 683 10.74 -30.20 -11.99
N ASP A 684 11.91 -30.00 -11.38
CA ASP A 684 12.71 -28.77 -11.52
C ASP A 684 13.75 -28.86 -12.64
N LEU A 685 14.18 -30.07 -13.04
CA LEU A 685 15.18 -30.29 -14.10
C LEU A 685 14.89 -29.51 -15.39
N GLY A 686 13.61 -29.34 -15.75
CA GLY A 686 13.16 -28.62 -16.95
C GLY A 686 13.51 -27.13 -16.98
N ALA A 687 13.71 -26.51 -15.82
CA ALA A 687 13.93 -25.07 -15.68
C ALA A 687 15.41 -24.65 -15.81
N TYR A 688 16.33 -25.63 -15.86
CA TYR A 688 17.78 -25.43 -15.88
C TYR A 688 18.40 -25.96 -17.18
N ARG A 689 19.49 -25.36 -17.63
CA ARG A 689 20.32 -25.88 -18.73
C ARG A 689 21.15 -27.07 -18.26
N LEU A 690 21.79 -26.92 -17.11
CA LEU A 690 22.65 -27.88 -16.47
C LEU A 690 22.44 -27.82 -14.95
N HIS A 691 21.50 -28.62 -14.46
CA HIS A 691 21.06 -28.55 -13.06
C HIS A 691 22.23 -28.66 -12.07
N PRO A 692 22.36 -27.75 -11.07
CA PRO A 692 23.52 -27.71 -10.18
C PRO A 692 23.83 -29.02 -9.45
N VAL A 693 22.80 -29.77 -9.04
CA VAL A 693 22.94 -31.10 -8.42
C VAL A 693 23.62 -32.12 -9.35
N LEU A 694 23.21 -32.19 -10.61
CA LEU A 694 23.75 -33.17 -11.56
C LEU A 694 25.20 -32.85 -11.91
N LEU A 695 25.47 -31.57 -12.12
CA LEU A 695 26.83 -31.11 -12.40
C LEU A 695 27.73 -31.30 -11.17
N ASP A 696 27.28 -30.96 -9.97
CA ASP A 696 28.08 -31.16 -8.76
C ASP A 696 28.36 -32.65 -8.51
N ALA A 697 27.40 -33.55 -8.74
CA ALA A 697 27.64 -34.98 -8.66
C ALA A 697 28.72 -35.47 -9.65
N CYS A 698 28.81 -34.85 -10.82
CA CYS A 698 29.92 -35.08 -11.74
C CYS A 698 31.25 -34.59 -11.15
N LEU A 699 31.29 -33.44 -10.48
CA LEU A 699 32.50 -32.94 -9.78
C LEU A 699 32.88 -33.82 -8.59
N GLN A 700 31.91 -34.31 -7.83
CA GLN A 700 32.08 -35.23 -6.70
C GLN A 700 32.82 -36.51 -7.15
N SER A 701 32.62 -36.98 -8.39
CA SER A 701 33.28 -38.18 -8.91
C SER A 701 34.81 -38.16 -8.80
N LEU A 702 35.44 -36.97 -8.79
CA LEU A 702 36.88 -36.79 -8.57
C LEU A 702 37.38 -37.46 -7.27
N LEU A 703 36.54 -37.52 -6.23
CA LEU A 703 36.84 -38.22 -4.97
C LEU A 703 37.14 -39.70 -5.16
N GLY A 704 36.54 -40.35 -6.17
CA GLY A 704 36.79 -41.74 -6.52
C GLY A 704 38.26 -42.02 -6.87
N ILE A 705 38.98 -41.01 -7.35
CA ILE A 705 40.40 -41.09 -7.72
C ILE A 705 41.29 -40.66 -6.54
N LEU A 706 40.93 -39.58 -5.84
CA LEU A 706 41.76 -38.98 -4.78
C LEU A 706 41.78 -39.79 -3.48
N SER A 707 40.77 -40.66 -3.26
CA SER A 707 40.66 -41.49 -2.05
C SER A 707 41.61 -42.70 -2.02
N GLY A 708 42.38 -42.95 -3.09
CA GLY A 708 43.19 -44.17 -3.25
C GLY A 708 44.61 -44.12 -2.67
N HIS A 709 45.09 -42.98 -2.17
CA HIS A 709 46.53 -42.81 -1.88
C HIS A 709 46.85 -42.22 -0.49
N SER A 710 47.69 -42.97 0.24
CA SER A 710 48.42 -42.64 1.48
C SER A 710 47.68 -42.68 2.84
N ALA A 711 47.88 -43.79 3.57
CA ALA A 711 47.52 -43.99 4.98
C ALA A 711 48.35 -43.15 6.00
N ARG A 712 49.14 -42.16 5.55
CA ARG A 712 50.10 -41.41 6.40
C ARG A 712 49.88 -39.89 6.45
N GLN A 713 48.90 -39.34 5.72
CA GLN A 713 48.56 -37.91 5.79
C GLN A 713 47.08 -37.73 6.10
N ARG A 714 46.73 -36.70 6.89
CA ARG A 714 45.33 -36.35 7.15
C ARG A 714 44.60 -36.13 5.81
N PRO A 715 43.42 -36.74 5.60
CA PRO A 715 42.61 -36.52 4.41
C PRO A 715 42.29 -35.02 4.25
N VAL A 716 42.37 -34.47 3.03
CA VAL A 716 42.08 -33.05 2.77
C VAL A 716 41.14 -32.91 1.58
N ALA A 717 40.11 -32.07 1.71
CA ALA A 717 39.15 -31.82 0.65
C ALA A 717 39.72 -30.95 -0.47
N TYR A 718 39.14 -31.08 -1.66
CA TYR A 718 39.47 -30.31 -2.84
C TYR A 718 38.20 -29.59 -3.31
N LEU A 719 38.23 -28.26 -3.34
CA LEU A 719 37.08 -27.44 -3.74
C LEU A 719 37.31 -26.82 -5.12
N PRO A 720 36.27 -26.72 -5.98
CA PRO A 720 36.38 -26.06 -7.27
C PRO A 720 36.84 -24.60 -7.12
N GLN A 721 37.81 -24.17 -7.91
CA GLN A 721 38.32 -22.78 -7.86
C GLN A 721 38.26 -22.10 -9.24
N ARG A 722 38.71 -22.78 -10.29
CA ARG A 722 38.81 -22.19 -11.62
C ARG A 722 38.60 -23.21 -12.72
N LEU A 723 37.79 -22.88 -13.70
CA LEU A 723 37.50 -23.67 -14.88
C LEU A 723 38.11 -22.99 -16.11
N ALA A 724 38.80 -23.76 -16.96
CA ALA A 724 39.28 -23.21 -18.23
C ALA A 724 38.15 -23.11 -19.24
N ARG A 725 37.37 -24.18 -19.44
CA ARG A 725 36.24 -24.18 -20.37
C ARG A 725 35.15 -25.18 -19.97
N LEU A 726 33.89 -24.77 -20.09
CA LEU A 726 32.73 -25.65 -20.13
C LEU A 726 32.07 -25.50 -21.50
N HIS A 727 31.66 -26.61 -22.10
CA HIS A 727 30.89 -26.63 -23.34
C HIS A 727 29.66 -27.53 -23.18
N LEU A 728 28.47 -26.98 -23.39
CA LEU A 728 27.19 -27.69 -23.37
C LEU A 728 26.75 -28.01 -24.81
N PHE A 729 26.77 -29.29 -25.20
CA PHE A 729 26.37 -29.72 -26.54
C PHE A 729 24.87 -30.01 -26.63
N GLY A 730 24.29 -30.57 -25.57
CA GLY A 730 22.93 -31.11 -25.54
C GLY A 730 22.13 -30.68 -24.32
N ASP A 731 21.14 -31.50 -23.98
CA ASP A 731 20.22 -31.27 -22.87
C ASP A 731 20.78 -31.83 -21.56
N GLY A 732 21.17 -30.96 -20.62
CA GLY A 732 21.77 -31.37 -19.34
C GLY A 732 20.88 -32.28 -18.48
N ARG A 733 19.58 -32.37 -18.74
CA ARG A 733 18.64 -33.25 -18.01
C ARG A 733 18.90 -34.74 -18.27
N THR A 734 19.53 -35.05 -19.39
CA THR A 734 19.76 -36.43 -19.83
C THR A 734 21.02 -37.05 -19.23
N ILE A 735 21.83 -36.30 -18.48
CA ILE A 735 23.09 -36.78 -17.90
C ILE A 735 22.84 -38.02 -17.02
N ARG A 736 23.54 -39.11 -17.34
CA ARG A 736 23.53 -40.38 -16.59
C ARG A 736 24.92 -40.93 -16.31
N TYR A 737 25.94 -40.47 -17.04
CA TYR A 737 27.32 -40.89 -16.84
C TYR A 737 28.27 -39.70 -16.83
N CYS A 738 29.34 -39.80 -16.07
CA CYS A 738 30.44 -38.85 -16.07
C CYS A 738 31.78 -39.58 -16.07
N GLU A 739 32.62 -39.36 -17.08
CA GLU A 739 34.03 -39.74 -17.06
C GLU A 739 34.84 -38.54 -16.57
N VAL A 740 35.68 -38.74 -15.55
CA VAL A 740 36.64 -37.73 -15.09
C VAL A 740 38.07 -38.25 -15.29
N VAL A 741 38.95 -37.36 -15.74
CA VAL A 741 40.38 -37.62 -15.97
C VAL A 741 41.20 -36.56 -15.26
N VAL A 742 42.06 -36.96 -14.31
CA VAL A 742 43.00 -36.07 -13.65
C VAL A 742 44.18 -35.79 -14.57
N LYS A 743 44.36 -34.52 -14.95
CA LYS A 743 45.42 -34.08 -15.88
C LYS A 743 46.72 -33.76 -15.17
N SER A 744 46.63 -33.16 -13.99
CA SER A 744 47.80 -32.86 -13.17
C SER A 744 47.45 -32.80 -11.69
N ARG A 745 48.42 -33.16 -10.85
CA ARG A 745 48.37 -33.03 -9.39
C ARG A 745 49.56 -32.20 -8.94
N LEU A 746 49.27 -31.03 -8.38
CA LEU A 746 50.25 -30.16 -7.73
C LEU A 746 50.00 -30.22 -6.22
N GLY A 747 51.02 -29.95 -5.40
CA GLY A 747 50.94 -30.16 -3.94
C GLY A 747 49.76 -29.48 -3.22
N ARG A 748 49.15 -28.45 -3.84
CA ARG A 748 48.00 -27.70 -3.31
C ARG A 748 46.78 -27.66 -4.24
N SER A 749 46.81 -28.31 -5.41
CA SER A 749 45.70 -28.28 -6.36
C SER A 749 45.67 -29.47 -7.31
N VAL A 750 44.49 -29.87 -7.77
CA VAL A 750 44.29 -30.91 -8.78
C VAL A 750 43.58 -30.29 -9.98
N VAL A 751 44.00 -30.64 -11.19
CA VAL A 751 43.30 -30.23 -12.43
C VAL A 751 42.72 -31.48 -13.07
N ALA A 752 41.43 -31.45 -13.40
CA ALA A 752 40.72 -32.56 -14.01
C ALA A 752 39.78 -32.11 -15.13
N ASP A 753 39.59 -33.00 -16.10
CA ASP A 753 38.63 -32.85 -17.19
C ASP A 753 37.43 -33.78 -16.93
N PHE A 754 36.22 -33.33 -17.25
CA PHE A 754 34.97 -34.09 -17.06
C PHE A 754 34.21 -34.17 -18.38
N LYS A 755 33.74 -35.37 -18.73
CA LYS A 755 32.85 -35.62 -19.87
C LYS A 755 31.54 -36.18 -19.35
N LEU A 756 30.46 -35.43 -19.54
CA LEU A 756 29.14 -35.76 -19.04
C LEU A 756 28.32 -36.30 -20.21
N ALA A 757 27.70 -37.46 -20.05
CA ALA A 757 27.00 -38.17 -21.12
C ALA A 757 25.62 -38.67 -20.70
N ASP A 758 24.76 -38.88 -21.69
CA ASP A 758 23.41 -39.43 -21.50
C ASP A 758 23.40 -40.96 -21.34
N SER A 759 22.21 -41.55 -21.18
CA SER A 759 22.03 -43.00 -21.06
C SER A 759 22.52 -43.81 -22.27
N SER A 760 22.68 -43.17 -23.43
CA SER A 760 23.24 -43.79 -24.65
C SER A 760 24.75 -43.61 -24.78
N GLY A 761 25.39 -42.93 -23.82
CA GLY A 761 26.82 -42.60 -23.82
C GLY A 761 27.16 -41.40 -24.71
N LYS A 762 26.19 -40.67 -25.26
CA LYS A 762 26.45 -39.45 -26.04
C LYS A 762 26.86 -38.32 -25.10
N ILE A 763 27.99 -37.66 -25.37
CA ILE A 763 28.44 -36.52 -24.57
C ILE A 763 27.45 -35.36 -24.71
N VAL A 764 27.00 -34.86 -23.56
CA VAL A 764 26.06 -33.75 -23.38
C VAL A 764 26.82 -32.49 -22.99
N ALA A 765 27.87 -32.59 -22.17
CA ALA A 765 28.72 -31.48 -21.79
C ALA A 765 30.16 -31.91 -21.51
N THR A 766 31.13 -31.01 -21.70
CA THR A 766 32.52 -31.18 -21.26
C THR A 766 32.93 -30.04 -20.34
N LEU A 767 33.78 -30.34 -19.37
CA LEU A 767 34.48 -29.37 -18.53
C LEU A 767 35.98 -29.66 -18.62
N ASP A 768 36.72 -28.74 -19.21
CA ASP A 768 38.15 -28.88 -19.46
C ASP A 768 38.94 -28.00 -18.48
N GLY A 769 40.03 -28.55 -17.94
CA GLY A 769 40.97 -27.83 -17.09
C GLY A 769 40.38 -27.33 -15.78
N PHE A 770 39.44 -28.05 -15.17
CA PHE A 770 38.84 -27.63 -13.90
C PHE A 770 39.84 -27.84 -12.75
N ARG A 771 40.34 -26.73 -12.20
CA ARG A 771 41.24 -26.68 -11.05
C ARG A 771 40.46 -26.69 -9.75
N PHE A 772 40.79 -27.66 -8.91
CA PHE A 772 40.36 -27.77 -7.52
C PHE A 772 41.51 -27.42 -6.59
N ARG A 773 41.23 -26.64 -5.55
CA ARG A 773 42.20 -26.21 -4.55
C ARG A 773 42.05 -27.04 -3.29
N ARG A 774 43.18 -27.49 -2.75
CA ARG A 774 43.25 -28.19 -1.46
C ARG A 774 42.83 -27.23 -0.33
N MET A 775 41.83 -27.62 0.45
CA MET A 775 41.31 -26.86 1.58
C MET A 775 41.24 -27.72 2.84
N PRO A 776 41.86 -27.29 3.96
CA PRO A 776 41.66 -27.94 5.24
C PRO A 776 40.24 -27.60 5.72
N LEU A 777 39.29 -28.51 5.49
CA LEU A 777 37.97 -28.42 6.08
C LEU A 777 38.05 -29.05 7.47
N THR A 778 37.79 -28.27 8.51
CA THR A 778 37.53 -28.83 9.84
C THR A 778 36.22 -29.61 9.75
N ALA A 779 36.26 -30.89 10.09
CA ALA A 779 35.06 -31.70 10.26
C ALA A 779 34.36 -31.32 11.58
N ASP A 780 34.15 -30.03 11.83
CA ASP A 780 33.47 -29.55 13.02
C ASP A 780 31.98 -29.45 12.71
N GLY A 781 31.26 -30.49 13.14
CA GLY A 781 29.82 -30.53 13.08
C GLY A 781 29.32 -31.70 13.91
N ALA A 782 28.83 -31.37 15.11
CA ALA A 782 27.83 -32.12 15.88
C ALA A 782 27.71 -33.61 15.55
N THR A 783 28.66 -34.42 16.00
CA THR A 783 28.38 -35.82 16.31
C THR A 783 27.72 -35.86 17.68
N GLU A 784 26.63 -36.63 17.84
CA GLU A 784 26.25 -37.07 19.19
C GLU A 784 27.50 -37.66 19.86
N PRO A 785 27.86 -37.23 21.09
CA PRO A 785 29.07 -37.69 21.72
C PRO A 785 28.99 -39.20 21.88
N SER A 786 29.82 -39.94 21.14
CA SER A 786 29.97 -41.39 21.29
C SER A 786 30.61 -41.76 22.64
N LEU A 787 31.16 -40.75 23.33
CA LEU A 787 31.78 -40.85 24.64
C LEU A 787 31.46 -39.58 25.45
N TYR A 788 30.89 -39.77 26.64
CA TYR A 788 30.86 -38.74 27.67
C TYR A 788 32.10 -38.91 28.54
N GLN A 789 32.99 -37.91 28.55
CA GLN A 789 34.13 -37.87 29.45
C GLN A 789 33.87 -36.84 30.55
N PHE A 790 33.75 -37.31 31.80
CA PHE A 790 33.76 -36.43 32.97
C PHE A 790 35.20 -36.01 33.23
N ARG A 791 35.49 -34.72 33.06
CA ARG A 791 36.78 -34.14 33.38
C ARG A 791 36.63 -33.23 34.60
N ALA A 792 37.32 -33.59 35.68
CA ALA A 792 37.39 -32.73 36.85
C ALA A 792 38.29 -31.53 36.54
N ILE A 793 37.68 -30.35 36.45
CA ILE A 793 38.39 -29.09 36.30
C ILE A 793 38.60 -28.52 37.70
N LEU A 794 39.84 -28.20 38.06
CA LEU A 794 40.14 -27.52 39.31
C LEU A 794 39.52 -26.12 39.27
N LYS A 795 38.47 -25.90 40.08
CA LYS A 795 37.90 -24.58 40.30
C LYS A 795 38.61 -23.92 41.49
N PRO A 796 38.98 -22.64 41.41
CA PRO A 796 39.59 -21.93 42.54
C PRO A 796 38.71 -22.05 43.79
N SER A 797 39.31 -22.39 44.92
CA SER A 797 38.66 -22.27 46.23
C SER A 797 38.62 -20.79 46.58
N ASP A 798 37.43 -20.27 46.90
CA ASP A 798 37.29 -18.92 47.45
C ASP A 798 38.07 -18.86 48.77
N GLY A 799 39.20 -18.14 48.82
CA GLY A 799 39.83 -17.78 50.10
C GLY A 799 41.35 -17.88 50.28
N HIS A 800 42.18 -18.28 49.31
CA HIS A 800 43.64 -18.33 49.54
C HIS A 800 44.51 -17.70 48.43
N PRO A 801 44.89 -16.41 48.55
CA PRO A 801 45.93 -15.81 47.73
C PRO A 801 47.30 -16.29 48.22
N SER A 802 47.78 -17.43 47.71
CA SER A 802 49.20 -17.79 47.85
C SER A 802 49.98 -17.20 46.67
N LYS A 803 50.99 -16.37 46.95
CA LYS A 803 51.89 -15.81 45.93
C LYS A 803 52.60 -16.94 45.17
N ALA A 804 52.48 -16.96 43.85
CA ALA A 804 53.29 -17.82 42.99
C ALA A 804 54.35 -16.93 42.31
N PRO A 805 55.66 -17.26 42.43
CA PRO A 805 56.69 -16.40 41.87
C PRO A 805 56.67 -16.47 40.34
N LEU A 806 56.38 -15.32 39.70
CA LEU A 806 56.58 -15.17 38.26
C LEU A 806 58.08 -15.26 37.92
N PRO A 807 58.45 -15.87 36.78
CA PRO A 807 59.83 -15.89 36.33
C PRO A 807 60.37 -14.47 36.09
N ARG A 808 61.63 -14.21 36.45
CA ARG A 808 62.25 -12.88 36.22
C ARG A 808 62.28 -12.57 34.71
N PRO A 809 62.01 -11.32 34.28
CA PRO A 809 61.98 -10.95 32.86
C PRO A 809 63.22 -11.35 32.06
N ALA A 810 64.42 -11.18 32.64
CA ALA A 810 65.67 -11.60 31.99
C ALA A 810 65.70 -13.11 31.69
N ALA A 811 65.19 -13.95 32.59
CA ALA A 811 65.14 -15.39 32.40
C ALA A 811 64.06 -15.82 31.40
N LEU A 812 63.00 -15.03 31.22
CA LEU A 812 62.02 -15.22 30.15
C LEU A 812 62.62 -14.83 28.80
N ALA A 813 63.29 -13.68 28.72
CA ALA A 813 63.94 -13.20 27.51
C ALA A 813 64.95 -14.22 26.95
N THR A 814 65.85 -14.75 27.79
CA THR A 814 66.82 -15.77 27.36
C THR A 814 66.14 -17.04 26.82
N ARG A 815 65.02 -17.46 27.40
CA ARG A 815 64.29 -18.67 26.96
C ARG A 815 63.49 -18.47 25.69
N VAL A 816 63.02 -17.24 25.44
CA VAL A 816 62.21 -16.90 24.27
C VAL A 816 63.08 -16.50 23.06
N ALA A 817 64.31 -16.03 23.27
CA ALA A 817 65.22 -15.59 22.21
C ALA A 817 65.36 -16.58 21.02
N PRO A 818 65.55 -17.90 21.22
CA PRO A 818 65.68 -18.85 20.10
C PRO A 818 64.40 -19.03 19.28
N VAL A 819 63.23 -18.69 19.84
CA VAL A 819 61.94 -18.71 19.13
C VAL A 819 61.84 -17.46 18.24
N LEU A 820 62.27 -16.31 18.76
CA LEU A 820 62.26 -15.05 18.02
C LEU A 820 63.29 -15.03 16.89
N GLU A 821 64.49 -15.54 17.13
CA GLU A 821 65.52 -15.65 16.08
C GLU A 821 65.02 -16.47 14.88
N ARG A 822 64.36 -17.61 15.14
CA ARG A 822 63.76 -18.45 14.10
C ARG A 822 62.65 -17.73 13.34
N GLU A 823 61.80 -16.99 14.04
CA GLU A 823 60.72 -16.24 13.41
C GLU A 823 61.26 -15.08 12.55
N CYS A 824 62.26 -14.36 13.06
CA CYS A 824 62.93 -13.29 12.32
C CYS A 824 63.63 -13.80 11.06
N GLN A 825 64.26 -14.98 11.12
CA GLN A 825 64.84 -15.64 9.94
C GLN A 825 63.76 -16.06 8.94
N ALA A 826 62.67 -16.66 9.40
CA ALA A 826 61.56 -17.10 8.55
C ALA A 826 60.88 -15.93 7.82
N LEU A 827 60.85 -14.74 8.43
CA LEU A 827 60.30 -13.52 7.86
C LEU A 827 61.32 -12.66 7.10
N GLN A 828 62.57 -13.14 6.95
CA GLN A 828 63.66 -12.42 6.28
C GLN A 828 63.82 -10.98 6.81
N ARG A 829 63.79 -10.82 8.14
CA ARG A 829 63.82 -9.48 8.77
C ARG A 829 65.00 -8.57 8.41
N PRO A 830 66.19 -9.04 7.98
CA PRO A 830 67.22 -8.16 7.45
C PRO A 830 66.74 -7.33 6.23
N GLU A 831 66.04 -7.95 5.27
CA GLU A 831 65.49 -7.26 4.09
C GLU A 831 64.47 -6.17 4.48
N TYR A 832 63.71 -6.41 5.55
CA TYR A 832 62.81 -5.41 6.10
C TYR A 832 63.53 -4.16 6.60
N TYR A 833 64.60 -4.32 7.39
CA TYR A 833 65.31 -3.17 7.96
C TYR A 833 66.23 -2.49 6.93
N GLU A 834 66.83 -3.25 6.02
CA GLU A 834 67.80 -2.73 5.05
C GLU A 834 67.15 -2.14 3.79
N GLN A 835 65.97 -2.63 3.38
CA GLN A 835 65.34 -2.22 2.12
C GLN A 835 63.93 -1.66 2.32
N PHE A 836 63.07 -2.36 3.07
CA PHE A 836 61.66 -1.94 3.21
C PHE A 836 61.49 -0.65 4.02
N ILE A 837 62.11 -0.55 5.20
CA ILE A 837 62.00 0.64 6.07
C ILE A 837 62.50 1.91 5.36
N PRO A 838 63.70 1.95 4.75
CA PRO A 838 64.15 3.15 4.04
C PRO A 838 63.22 3.59 2.90
N LEU A 839 62.63 2.63 2.16
CA LEU A 839 61.66 2.94 1.13
C LEU A 839 60.31 3.41 1.71
N LEU A 840 59.92 2.90 2.87
CA LEU A 840 58.73 3.34 3.59
C LEU A 840 58.89 4.79 4.08
N ASP A 841 60.07 5.12 4.62
CA ASP A 841 60.39 6.49 5.05
C ASP A 841 60.33 7.45 3.84
N ALA A 842 60.96 7.09 2.72
CA ALA A 842 60.91 7.86 1.48
C ALA A 842 59.47 8.05 0.97
N LEU A 843 58.62 7.02 1.08
CA LEU A 843 57.21 7.08 0.71
C LEU A 843 56.42 8.05 1.60
N VAL A 844 56.61 7.97 2.92
CA VAL A 844 55.93 8.84 3.90
C VAL A 844 56.32 10.30 3.66
N SER A 845 57.57 10.55 3.34
CA SER A 845 58.06 11.91 3.07
C SER A 845 57.58 12.44 1.73
N ALA A 846 57.49 11.60 0.69
CA ALA A 846 56.84 11.98 -0.57
C ALA A 846 55.37 12.39 -0.35
N TYR A 847 54.59 11.60 0.39
CA TYR A 847 53.20 11.97 0.75
C TYR A 847 53.13 13.27 1.57
N SER A 848 54.04 13.44 2.52
CA SER A 848 54.08 14.64 3.37
C SER A 848 54.37 15.89 2.54
N PHE A 849 55.33 15.82 1.61
CA PHE A 849 55.69 16.91 0.72
C PHE A 849 54.55 17.25 -0.25
N GLU A 850 53.92 16.25 -0.87
CA GLU A 850 52.77 16.41 -1.76
C GLU A 850 51.58 17.07 -1.05
N ALA A 851 51.25 16.59 0.16
CA ALA A 851 50.14 17.12 0.96
C ALA A 851 50.38 18.58 1.37
N LEU A 852 51.58 18.94 1.83
CA LEU A 852 51.88 20.34 2.18
C LEU A 852 51.81 21.26 0.97
N ARG A 853 52.30 20.81 -0.20
CA ARG A 853 52.20 21.57 -1.44
C ARG A 853 50.75 21.79 -1.86
N GLU A 854 49.90 20.78 -1.71
CA GLU A 854 48.44 20.89 -1.95
C GLU A 854 47.78 21.90 -1.01
N LEU A 855 48.23 21.97 0.25
CA LEU A 855 47.74 22.93 1.25
C LEU A 855 48.27 24.35 1.04
N GLY A 856 48.99 24.62 -0.06
CA GLY A 856 49.50 25.95 -0.37
C GLY A 856 50.81 26.29 0.33
N ALA A 857 51.56 25.31 0.84
CA ALA A 857 52.96 25.51 1.17
C ALA A 857 53.72 25.77 -0.13
N THR A 858 53.98 27.04 -0.41
CA THR A 858 54.59 27.52 -1.67
C THR A 858 56.06 27.85 -1.50
N ARG A 859 56.66 28.43 -2.54
CA ARG A 859 58.08 28.86 -2.58
C ARG A 859 58.39 30.07 -1.69
N HIS A 860 57.37 30.71 -1.13
CA HIS A 860 57.53 31.86 -0.25
C HIS A 860 57.63 31.39 1.21
N PRO A 861 58.46 32.06 2.03
CA PRO A 861 58.51 31.78 3.47
C PRO A 861 57.11 31.86 4.09
N PHE A 862 56.76 30.86 4.88
CA PHE A 862 55.52 30.82 5.64
C PHE A 862 55.79 30.40 7.09
N THR A 863 54.99 30.89 8.02
CA THR A 863 54.93 30.34 9.39
C THR A 863 53.84 29.27 9.46
N ILE A 864 53.94 28.38 10.45
CA ILE A 864 52.90 27.37 10.72
C ILE A 864 51.52 28.05 10.86
N GLU A 865 51.45 29.17 11.58
CA GLU A 865 50.22 29.94 11.81
C GLU A 865 49.63 30.46 10.49
N THR A 866 50.46 31.05 9.63
CA THR A 866 50.01 31.58 8.32
C THR A 866 49.52 30.48 7.38
N LEU A 867 50.20 29.32 7.35
CA LEU A 867 49.80 28.19 6.51
C LEU A 867 48.50 27.55 7.00
N MET A 868 48.36 27.37 8.32
CA MET A 868 47.13 26.86 8.92
C MET A 868 45.95 27.79 8.62
N GLN A 869 46.13 29.10 8.73
CA GLN A 869 45.08 30.07 8.43
C GLN A 869 44.70 30.07 6.94
N SER A 870 45.67 30.05 6.03
CA SER A 870 45.39 30.07 4.58
C SER A 870 44.73 28.79 4.07
N ALA A 871 45.07 27.65 4.66
CA ALA A 871 44.55 26.35 4.28
C ALA A 871 43.30 25.92 5.07
N GLY A 872 42.83 26.75 6.01
CA GLY A 872 41.65 26.46 6.83
C GLY A 872 41.84 25.33 7.86
N MET A 873 43.08 25.09 8.32
CA MET A 873 43.38 23.98 9.24
C MET A 873 42.96 24.29 10.68
N PRO A 874 42.35 23.34 11.41
CA PRO A 874 42.02 23.52 12.82
C PRO A 874 43.28 23.51 13.69
N GLY A 875 43.27 24.31 14.77
CA GLY A 875 44.38 24.43 15.72
C GLY A 875 44.85 23.10 16.34
N THR A 876 43.98 22.08 16.36
CA THR A 876 44.29 20.72 16.82
C THR A 876 45.36 20.02 15.98
N GLN A 877 45.58 20.42 14.73
CA GLN A 877 46.54 19.78 13.80
C GLN A 877 47.97 20.32 13.92
N THR A 878 48.21 21.33 14.77
CA THR A 878 49.53 21.99 14.91
C THR A 878 50.67 21.01 15.18
N HIS A 879 50.44 19.99 16.01
CA HIS A 879 51.47 19.00 16.36
C HIS A 879 51.81 18.08 15.19
N LEU A 880 50.80 17.62 14.45
CA LEU A 880 51.01 16.78 13.28
C LEU A 880 51.70 17.56 12.17
N LEU A 881 51.23 18.78 11.87
CA LEU A 881 51.85 19.65 10.88
C LEU A 881 53.32 19.95 11.21
N ARG A 882 53.63 20.26 12.47
CA ARG A 882 55.02 20.47 12.92
C ARG A 882 55.86 19.22 12.72
N HIS A 883 55.34 18.05 13.07
CA HIS A 883 56.04 16.79 12.90
C HIS A 883 56.37 16.53 11.43
N LEU A 884 55.42 16.72 10.50
CA LEU A 884 55.66 16.54 9.06
C LEU A 884 56.71 17.51 8.51
N LEU A 885 56.68 18.78 8.95
CA LEU A 885 57.67 19.78 8.57
C LEU A 885 59.07 19.44 9.12
N ASP A 886 59.15 18.98 10.38
CA ASP A 886 60.41 18.53 10.97
C ASP A 886 60.98 17.31 10.23
N THR A 887 60.14 16.33 9.87
CA THR A 887 60.55 15.16 9.06
C THR A 887 61.11 15.60 7.70
N LEU A 888 60.40 16.48 6.99
CA LEU A 888 60.89 16.99 5.70
C LEU A 888 62.17 17.83 5.84
N ARG A 889 62.39 18.48 6.99
CA ARG A 889 63.65 19.19 7.27
C ARG A 889 64.80 18.24 7.51
N GLU A 890 64.58 17.17 8.26
CA GLU A 890 65.60 16.13 8.48
C GLU A 890 66.05 15.49 7.17
N GLU A 891 65.15 15.39 6.18
CA GLU A 891 65.45 14.90 4.83
C GLU A 891 65.95 15.96 3.83
N GLY A 892 66.00 17.23 4.24
CA GLY A 892 66.45 18.35 3.39
C GLY A 892 65.43 18.84 2.36
N SER A 893 64.19 18.35 2.42
CA SER A 893 63.06 18.77 1.56
C SER A 893 62.34 20.03 2.09
N ALA A 894 62.61 20.44 3.32
CA ALA A 894 62.18 21.71 3.90
C ALA A 894 63.33 22.40 4.65
N VAL A 895 63.33 23.74 4.68
CA VAL A 895 64.29 24.54 5.47
C VAL A 895 63.50 25.44 6.41
N CYS A 896 63.97 25.57 7.65
CA CYS A 896 63.43 26.52 8.62
C CYS A 896 64.50 27.52 9.05
N SER A 897 64.21 28.82 8.92
CA SER A 897 65.07 29.92 9.40
C SER A 897 64.18 30.93 10.13
N GLU A 898 64.54 31.33 11.34
CA GLU A 898 63.80 32.32 12.15
C GLU A 898 62.27 32.08 12.24
N ASN A 899 61.85 30.81 12.44
CA ASN A 899 60.46 30.35 12.45
C ASN A 899 59.69 30.40 11.12
N GLU A 900 60.32 30.82 10.02
CA GLU A 900 59.77 30.70 8.69
C GLU A 900 60.24 29.42 8.00
N TRP A 901 59.31 28.78 7.29
CA TRP A 901 59.50 27.52 6.58
C TRP A 901 59.43 27.76 5.08
N VAL A 902 60.29 27.06 4.33
CA VAL A 902 60.28 27.01 2.87
C VAL A 902 60.47 25.57 2.41
N LEU A 903 59.63 25.11 1.49
CA LEU A 903 59.82 23.82 0.82
C LEU A 903 60.86 23.94 -0.30
N SER A 904 61.82 23.01 -0.32
CA SER A 904 62.94 23.02 -1.27
C SER A 904 62.48 22.60 -2.69
N ASN A 905 62.86 23.37 -3.71
CA ASN A 905 62.59 23.03 -5.12
C ASN A 905 63.62 22.07 -5.73
N ASN A 906 64.76 21.86 -5.08
CA ASN A 906 65.88 21.09 -5.65
C ASN A 906 65.78 19.59 -5.38
N VAL A 907 64.70 19.14 -4.74
CA VAL A 907 64.46 17.74 -4.43
C VAL A 907 63.36 17.24 -5.36
N GLU A 908 63.74 16.56 -6.43
CA GLU A 908 62.80 15.73 -7.19
C GLU A 908 62.50 14.48 -6.34
N LEU A 909 61.53 14.61 -5.44
CA LEU A 909 60.97 13.44 -4.77
C LEU A 909 60.24 12.59 -5.82
N PRO A 910 60.46 11.27 -5.85
CA PRO A 910 59.71 10.40 -6.76
C PRO A 910 58.22 10.43 -6.40
N ASP A 911 57.38 10.29 -7.41
CA ASP A 911 55.91 10.23 -7.26
C ASP A 911 55.51 9.22 -6.19
N SER A 912 54.78 9.67 -5.16
CA SER A 912 54.40 8.83 -4.01
C SER A 912 53.65 7.56 -4.45
N THR A 913 52.81 7.67 -5.47
CA THR A 913 52.04 6.55 -6.03
C THR A 913 52.95 5.55 -6.74
N ALA A 914 53.98 6.00 -7.45
CA ALA A 914 54.98 5.15 -8.08
C ALA A 914 55.83 4.39 -7.04
N ILE A 915 56.29 5.06 -5.98
CA ILE A 915 57.02 4.42 -4.88
C ILE A 915 56.13 3.35 -4.22
N TRP A 916 54.89 3.70 -3.89
CA TRP A 916 53.94 2.77 -3.27
C TRP A 916 53.66 1.54 -4.13
N ARG A 917 53.39 1.73 -5.44
CA ARG A 917 53.18 0.61 -6.38
C ARG A 917 54.39 -0.29 -6.48
N ARG A 918 55.59 0.29 -6.49
CA ARG A 918 56.85 -0.46 -6.54
C ARG A 918 57.07 -1.26 -5.26
N MET A 919 56.87 -0.64 -4.09
CA MET A 919 56.97 -1.32 -2.80
C MET A 919 55.96 -2.46 -2.66
N LEU A 920 54.74 -2.32 -3.19
CA LEU A 920 53.75 -3.41 -3.21
C LEU A 920 54.19 -4.59 -4.07
N ALA A 921 54.87 -4.33 -5.20
CA ALA A 921 55.38 -5.36 -6.09
C ALA A 921 56.59 -6.08 -5.50
N ASP A 922 57.53 -5.33 -4.92
CA ASP A 922 58.79 -5.85 -4.41
C ASP A 922 58.63 -6.48 -3.01
N PHE A 923 57.73 -5.96 -2.17
CA PHE A 923 57.51 -6.41 -0.78
C PHE A 923 56.06 -6.85 -0.52
N PRO A 924 55.52 -7.85 -1.23
CA PRO A 924 54.12 -8.26 -1.12
C PRO A 924 53.74 -8.81 0.26
N ALA A 925 54.71 -9.20 1.10
CA ALA A 925 54.45 -9.61 2.48
C ALA A 925 54.01 -8.45 3.39
N TYR A 926 54.34 -7.20 3.03
CA TYR A 926 54.06 -5.98 3.80
C TYR A 926 52.90 -5.17 3.21
N VAL A 927 52.04 -5.81 2.40
CA VAL A 927 50.80 -5.21 1.89
C VAL A 927 49.93 -4.60 3.00
N PRO A 928 49.78 -5.20 4.21
CA PRO A 928 48.98 -4.59 5.27
C PRO A 928 49.51 -3.22 5.71
N GLU A 929 50.83 -3.12 5.94
CA GLU A 929 51.52 -1.87 6.26
C GLU A 929 51.36 -0.84 5.13
N LEU A 930 51.63 -1.26 3.89
CA LEU A 930 51.54 -0.38 2.72
C LEU A 930 50.10 0.07 2.43
N THR A 931 49.10 -0.74 2.73
CA THR A 931 47.68 -0.38 2.56
C THR A 931 47.30 0.74 3.52
N VAL A 932 47.70 0.64 4.79
CA VAL A 932 47.45 1.67 5.80
C VAL A 932 48.20 2.95 5.47
N VAL A 933 49.49 2.85 5.15
CA VAL A 933 50.33 4.00 4.82
C VAL A 933 49.86 4.70 3.55
N GLY A 934 49.55 3.95 2.48
CA GLY A 934 49.02 4.53 1.24
C GLY A 934 47.68 5.23 1.46
N ARG A 935 46.78 4.66 2.25
CA ARG A 935 45.48 5.28 2.57
C ARG A 935 45.65 6.56 3.39
N CYS A 936 46.51 6.55 4.40
CA CYS A 936 46.77 7.75 5.21
C CYS A 936 47.48 8.83 4.38
N GLY A 937 48.46 8.44 3.56
CA GLY A 937 49.22 9.34 2.71
C GLY A 937 48.38 10.06 1.65
N MET A 938 47.53 9.32 0.92
CA MET A 938 46.66 9.90 -0.12
C MET A 938 45.62 10.90 0.43
N HIS A 939 45.26 10.80 1.71
CA HIS A 939 44.27 11.66 2.36
C HIS A 939 44.89 12.61 3.40
N LEU A 940 46.22 12.72 3.43
CA LEU A 940 46.93 13.47 4.47
C LEU A 940 46.57 14.96 4.47
N ALA A 941 46.39 15.55 3.28
CA ALA A 941 45.96 16.95 3.14
C ALA A 941 44.56 17.18 3.72
N ASP A 942 43.61 16.30 3.41
CA ASP A 942 42.23 16.36 3.93
C ASP A 942 42.19 16.20 5.46
N VAL A 943 43.03 15.34 6.03
CA VAL A 943 43.17 15.17 7.49
C VAL A 943 43.72 16.44 8.15
N LEU A 944 44.72 17.08 7.54
CA LEU A 944 45.29 18.33 8.03
C LEU A 944 44.29 19.51 7.97
N ARG A 945 43.40 19.55 6.97
CA ARG A 945 42.28 20.50 6.92
C ARG A 945 41.18 20.19 7.94
N GLY A 946 41.16 18.95 8.46
CA GLY A 946 40.07 18.46 9.31
C GLY A 946 38.83 18.03 8.52
N ASP A 947 38.94 17.88 7.19
CA ASP A 947 37.87 17.38 6.32
C ASP A 947 37.59 15.89 6.58
N ILE A 948 38.62 15.15 6.99
CA ILE A 948 38.55 13.73 7.34
C ILE A 948 39.11 13.51 8.75
N ASP A 949 38.37 12.78 9.58
CA ASP A 949 38.87 12.28 10.86
C ASP A 949 39.93 11.18 10.64
N ALA A 950 41.12 11.35 11.19
CA ALA A 950 42.24 10.42 11.02
C ALA A 950 41.90 9.00 11.51
N ALA A 951 41.09 8.86 12.57
CA ALA A 951 40.69 7.56 13.08
C ALA A 951 39.83 6.78 12.05
N SER A 952 39.01 7.48 11.26
CA SER A 952 38.16 6.88 10.22
C SER A 952 38.95 6.23 9.06
N LEU A 953 40.21 6.65 8.86
CA LEU A 953 41.10 6.06 7.84
C LEU A 953 41.67 4.70 8.27
N LEU A 954 41.82 4.48 9.58
CA LEU A 954 42.31 3.22 10.15
C LEU A 954 41.17 2.21 10.35
N SER A 955 40.00 2.70 10.74
CA SER A 955 38.79 1.91 10.97
C SER A 955 37.60 2.55 10.25
N PRO A 956 37.25 2.13 9.03
CA PRO A 956 36.04 2.60 8.38
C PRO A 956 34.82 2.05 9.10
N THR A 957 33.76 2.85 9.22
CA THR A 957 32.45 2.45 9.78
C THR A 957 31.73 1.35 8.95
N ARG A 958 32.35 0.86 7.86
CA ARG A 958 31.80 -0.10 6.87
C ARG A 958 32.92 -0.92 6.18
N GLY A 959 33.58 -1.83 6.88
CA GLY A 959 34.54 -2.80 6.30
C GLY A 959 35.46 -3.44 7.33
N VAL A 960 36.23 -4.47 6.94
CA VAL A 960 37.32 -4.98 7.79
C VAL A 960 38.30 -3.83 8.01
N PRO A 961 38.53 -3.36 9.25
CA PRO A 961 39.44 -2.27 9.51
C PRO A 961 40.79 -2.52 8.82
N ALA A 962 41.35 -1.52 8.15
CA ALA A 962 42.71 -1.65 7.62
C ALA A 962 43.69 -1.96 8.77
N ALA A 963 43.36 -1.45 9.96
CA ALA A 963 43.96 -1.82 11.23
C ALA A 963 43.83 -3.33 11.56
N ASP A 964 42.67 -3.96 11.37
CA ASP A 964 42.48 -5.40 11.64
C ASP A 964 43.32 -6.28 10.71
N HIS A 965 43.41 -5.91 9.43
CA HIS A 965 44.28 -6.61 8.49
C HIS A 965 45.76 -6.45 8.89
N LEU A 966 46.16 -5.25 9.30
CA LEU A 966 47.49 -4.98 9.86
C LEU A 966 47.75 -5.87 11.08
N TYR A 967 46.88 -5.84 12.11
CA TYR A 967 47.06 -6.62 13.34
C TYR A 967 47.09 -8.14 13.12
N LYS A 968 46.36 -8.66 12.12
CA LYS A 968 46.25 -10.10 11.87
C LYS A 968 47.36 -10.66 10.98
N THR A 969 47.83 -9.90 10.00
CA THR A 969 48.72 -10.46 8.97
C THR A 969 50.04 -9.74 8.79
N SER A 970 50.25 -8.59 9.46
CA SER A 970 51.53 -7.88 9.41
C SER A 970 52.66 -8.81 9.86
N PRO A 971 53.72 -8.96 9.05
CA PRO A 971 54.94 -9.64 9.48
C PRO A 971 55.53 -9.02 10.74
N THR A 972 55.41 -7.70 10.89
CA THR A 972 55.93 -6.95 12.04
C THR A 972 55.17 -7.29 13.33
N ILE A 973 53.84 -7.32 13.27
CA ILE A 973 52.99 -7.63 14.43
C ILE A 973 53.06 -9.11 14.78
N ARG A 974 53.23 -9.98 13.78
CA ARG A 974 53.43 -11.42 13.98
C ARG A 974 54.65 -11.74 14.84
N VAL A 975 55.75 -11.00 14.72
CA VAL A 975 56.94 -11.18 15.59
C VAL A 975 56.59 -10.86 17.04
N MET A 976 55.84 -9.79 17.29
CA MET A 976 55.38 -9.43 18.63
C MET A 976 54.43 -10.48 19.22
N CYS A 977 53.43 -10.93 18.45
CA CYS A 977 52.51 -11.99 18.89
C CYS A 977 53.28 -13.29 19.18
N THR A 978 54.32 -13.61 18.41
CA THR A 978 55.20 -14.76 18.66
C THR A 978 55.96 -14.60 19.97
N ALA A 979 56.46 -13.40 20.28
CA ALA A 979 57.12 -13.09 21.55
C ALA A 979 56.17 -13.28 22.73
N LEU A 980 54.99 -12.66 22.67
CA LEU A 980 53.95 -12.76 23.71
C LEU A 980 53.53 -14.21 23.92
N ARG A 981 53.32 -14.97 22.83
CA ARG A 981 52.98 -16.39 22.88
C ARG A 981 54.04 -17.22 23.57
N ALA A 982 55.31 -16.99 23.25
CA ALA A 982 56.41 -17.70 23.87
C ALA A 982 56.57 -17.34 25.37
N ILE A 983 56.40 -16.06 25.73
CA ILE A 983 56.44 -15.58 27.12
C ILE A 983 55.32 -16.20 27.95
N VAL A 984 54.06 -16.06 27.51
CA VAL A 984 52.91 -16.56 28.27
C VAL A 984 52.95 -18.09 28.37
N ARG A 985 53.35 -18.79 27.31
CA ARG A 985 53.54 -20.25 27.35
C ARG A 985 54.58 -20.65 28.40
N GLU A 986 55.67 -19.90 28.51
CA GLU A 986 56.70 -20.18 29.52
C GLU A 986 56.23 -19.86 30.93
N ILE A 987 55.43 -18.81 31.12
CA ILE A 987 54.78 -18.50 32.40
C ILE A 987 53.83 -19.65 32.79
N VAL A 988 52.95 -20.09 31.89
CA VAL A 988 52.01 -21.19 32.15
C VAL A 988 52.75 -22.49 32.43
N ARG A 989 53.83 -22.79 31.69
CA ARG A 989 54.67 -23.98 31.92
C ARG A 989 55.29 -24.00 33.32
N LEU A 990 55.66 -22.83 33.84
CA LEU A 990 56.26 -22.67 35.17
C LEU A 990 55.22 -22.43 36.26
N TRP A 991 53.93 -22.35 35.91
CA TRP A 991 52.85 -22.03 36.84
C TRP A 991 52.48 -23.25 37.70
N PRO A 992 52.19 -23.08 39.00
CA PRO A 992 51.78 -24.18 39.87
C PRO A 992 50.51 -24.89 39.37
N LEU A 993 50.56 -26.23 39.24
CA LEU A 993 49.43 -27.03 38.74
C LEU A 993 48.18 -27.00 39.64
N ASN A 994 48.32 -26.60 40.91
CA ASN A 994 47.22 -26.49 41.86
C ASN A 994 46.46 -25.15 41.78
N ARG A 995 46.80 -24.27 40.84
CA ARG A 995 46.17 -22.96 40.67
C ARG A 995 46.09 -22.58 39.19
N ARG A 996 44.98 -21.95 38.79
CA ARG A 996 44.84 -21.37 37.45
C ARG A 996 45.49 -19.98 37.40
N LEU A 997 46.23 -19.69 36.33
CA LEU A 997 46.82 -18.39 36.04
C LEU A 997 45.72 -17.43 35.56
N ARG A 998 45.50 -16.32 36.25
CA ARG A 998 44.48 -15.33 35.87
C ARG A 998 45.11 -14.29 34.95
N ILE A 999 44.74 -14.30 33.68
CA ILE A 999 45.26 -13.41 32.65
C ILE A 999 44.19 -12.38 32.31
N LEU A 1000 44.56 -11.10 32.34
CA LEU A 1000 43.77 -10.01 31.78
C LEU A 1000 44.44 -9.50 30.51
N GLU A 1001 43.71 -9.47 29.41
CA GLU A 1001 44.10 -8.73 28.21
C GLU A 1001 43.27 -7.46 28.10
N ILE A 1002 43.90 -6.32 27.85
CA ILE A 1002 43.22 -5.05 27.59
C ILE A 1002 43.32 -4.79 26.09
N SER A 1003 42.17 -4.77 25.40
CA SER A 1003 42.09 -4.52 23.96
C SER A 1003 40.99 -3.50 23.63
N ASN A 1004 41.03 -2.92 22.44
CA ASN A 1004 40.02 -1.98 21.95
C ASN A 1004 38.89 -2.75 21.24
N ASP A 1005 39.14 -3.31 20.05
CA ASP A 1005 38.05 -3.77 19.18
C ASP A 1005 38.08 -5.28 18.88
N SER A 1006 39.28 -5.88 18.84
CA SER A 1006 39.52 -7.29 18.52
C SER A 1006 40.74 -7.82 19.29
N SER A 1007 40.95 -9.14 19.37
CA SER A 1007 42.10 -9.71 20.11
C SER A 1007 42.84 -10.76 19.29
N THR A 1008 43.85 -10.33 18.55
CA THR A 1008 44.78 -11.23 17.84
C THR A 1008 45.68 -12.01 18.80
N VAL A 1009 45.95 -11.44 19.99
CA VAL A 1009 46.75 -12.09 21.04
C VAL A 1009 45.99 -13.25 21.65
N ALA A 1010 44.70 -13.11 22.00
CA ALA A 1010 43.90 -14.23 22.47
C ALA A 1010 43.71 -15.32 21.39
N GLU A 1011 43.46 -14.94 20.13
CA GLU A 1011 43.36 -15.90 19.01
C GLU A 1011 44.60 -16.82 18.91
N GLU A 1012 45.80 -16.26 19.14
CA GLU A 1012 47.07 -17.01 19.11
C GLU A 1012 47.36 -17.78 20.41
N LEU A 1013 47.09 -17.17 21.57
CA LEU A 1013 47.39 -17.76 22.89
C LEU A 1013 46.46 -18.94 23.22
N LEU A 1014 45.15 -18.78 23.05
CA LEU A 1014 44.16 -19.74 23.51
C LEU A 1014 44.27 -21.10 22.81
N ARG A 1015 44.83 -21.11 21.59
CA ARG A 1015 45.08 -22.32 20.79
C ARG A 1015 46.25 -23.16 21.30
N VAL A 1016 47.21 -22.55 21.98
CA VAL A 1016 48.47 -23.22 22.37
C VAL A 1016 48.60 -23.45 23.87
N LEU A 1017 47.81 -22.75 24.69
CA LEU A 1017 47.86 -22.87 26.14
C LEU A 1017 46.95 -24.02 26.64
N PRO A 1018 47.38 -24.81 27.65
CA PRO A 1018 46.56 -25.85 28.26
C PRO A 1018 45.35 -25.23 28.99
N ARG A 1019 44.14 -25.47 28.47
CA ARG A 1019 42.85 -24.89 28.95
C ARG A 1019 42.56 -25.08 30.45
N GLU A 1020 43.22 -26.02 31.10
CA GLU A 1020 43.06 -26.34 32.52
C GLU A 1020 43.86 -25.43 33.47
N GLN A 1021 44.80 -24.63 32.94
CA GLN A 1021 45.81 -23.93 33.75
C GLN A 1021 45.64 -22.41 33.80
N TYR A 1022 44.63 -21.83 33.15
CA TYR A 1022 44.45 -20.37 33.14
C TYR A 1022 42.99 -19.95 33.00
N ASP A 1023 42.67 -18.78 33.53
CA ASP A 1023 41.43 -18.05 33.25
C ASP A 1023 41.80 -16.79 32.46
N TYR A 1024 41.06 -16.49 31.40
CA TYR A 1024 41.40 -15.39 30.50
C TYR A 1024 40.26 -14.39 30.45
N VAL A 1025 40.56 -13.13 30.71
CA VAL A 1025 39.60 -12.03 30.65
C VAL A 1025 40.05 -11.03 29.61
N ILE A 1026 39.19 -10.71 28.64
CA ILE A 1026 39.43 -9.66 27.66
C ILE A 1026 38.63 -8.43 28.09
N ALA A 1027 39.33 -7.35 28.40
CA ALA A 1027 38.78 -6.06 28.78
C ALA A 1027 38.76 -5.13 27.56
N THR A 1028 37.61 -4.51 27.30
CA THR A 1028 37.50 -3.41 26.32
C THR A 1028 36.60 -2.31 26.90
N PRO A 1029 36.88 -1.02 26.62
CA PRO A 1029 35.98 0.07 26.97
C PRO A 1029 34.74 0.15 26.05
N ASP A 1030 34.74 -0.54 24.90
CA ASP A 1030 33.62 -0.52 23.94
C ASP A 1030 32.66 -1.70 24.15
N ARG A 1031 31.39 -1.35 24.37
CA ARG A 1031 30.30 -2.30 24.59
C ARG A 1031 29.96 -3.11 23.34
N GLU A 1032 30.12 -2.56 22.14
CA GLU A 1032 29.89 -3.28 20.88
C GLU A 1032 31.05 -4.24 20.57
N ALA A 1033 32.29 -3.80 20.73
CA ALA A 1033 33.47 -4.67 20.67
C ALA A 1033 33.37 -5.83 21.68
N ARG A 1034 32.87 -5.57 22.89
CA ARG A 1034 32.65 -6.62 23.90
C ARG A 1034 31.72 -7.72 23.39
N ALA A 1035 30.62 -7.38 22.73
CA ALA A 1035 29.69 -8.37 22.18
C ALA A 1035 30.35 -9.22 21.08
N HIS A 1036 31.15 -8.60 20.22
CA HIS A 1036 31.94 -9.29 19.20
C HIS A 1036 32.97 -10.25 19.82
N LEU A 1037 33.68 -9.82 20.86
CA LEU A 1037 34.64 -10.66 21.59
C LEU A 1037 33.97 -11.86 22.27
N ILE A 1038 32.79 -11.68 22.88
CA ILE A 1038 32.00 -12.79 23.45
C ILE A 1038 31.67 -13.82 22.37
N SER A 1039 31.24 -13.35 21.19
CA SER A 1039 30.93 -14.23 20.07
C SER A 1039 32.18 -14.94 19.53
N ALA A 1040 33.27 -14.20 19.32
CA ALA A 1040 34.51 -14.67 18.71
C ALA A 1040 35.21 -15.75 19.54
N PHE A 1041 35.10 -15.69 20.87
CA PHE A 1041 35.73 -16.66 21.79
C PHE A 1041 34.73 -17.58 22.49
N SER A 1042 33.50 -17.70 21.98
CA SER A 1042 32.43 -18.54 22.56
C SER A 1042 32.80 -20.03 22.67
N GLU A 1043 33.76 -20.51 21.88
CA GLU A 1043 34.29 -21.88 21.95
C GLU A 1043 35.22 -22.14 23.16
N PHE A 1044 35.62 -21.08 23.90
CA PHE A 1044 36.52 -21.15 25.05
C PHE A 1044 35.78 -20.76 26.34
N PRO A 1045 35.19 -21.71 27.10
CA PRO A 1045 34.34 -21.41 28.26
C PRO A 1045 35.07 -20.78 29.45
N HIS A 1046 36.41 -20.83 29.48
CA HIS A 1046 37.28 -20.17 30.48
C HIS A 1046 37.75 -18.79 30.04
N VAL A 1047 37.24 -18.28 28.92
CA VAL A 1047 37.47 -16.92 28.40
C VAL A 1047 36.21 -16.11 28.61
N SER A 1048 36.36 -14.89 29.13
CA SER A 1048 35.25 -13.95 29.31
C SER A 1048 35.64 -12.56 28.81
N ALA A 1049 34.65 -11.77 28.41
CA ALA A 1049 34.87 -10.38 28.02
C ALA A 1049 34.13 -9.41 28.95
N VAL A 1050 34.83 -8.40 29.43
CA VAL A 1050 34.35 -7.41 30.40
C VAL A 1050 34.52 -5.99 29.86
N GLU A 1051 33.68 -5.09 30.35
CA GLU A 1051 33.81 -3.66 30.06
C GLU A 1051 34.80 -3.06 31.07
N LEU A 1052 35.89 -2.47 30.56
CA LEU A 1052 36.92 -1.85 31.41
C LEU A 1052 37.68 -0.76 30.64
N ASP A 1053 37.63 0.46 31.17
CA ASP A 1053 38.46 1.59 30.76
C ASP A 1053 39.60 1.81 31.75
N ILE A 1054 40.84 1.57 31.31
CA ILE A 1054 42.05 1.75 32.12
C ILE A 1054 42.42 3.22 32.37
N ALA A 1055 41.89 4.15 31.58
CA ALA A 1055 42.06 5.59 31.80
C ALA A 1055 41.07 6.13 32.85
N GLY A 1056 39.95 5.43 33.07
CA GLY A 1056 38.90 5.80 34.01
C GLY A 1056 39.17 5.42 35.48
N ASN A 1057 38.19 5.72 36.34
CA ASN A 1057 38.23 5.31 37.74
C ASN A 1057 37.81 3.83 37.90
N LEU A 1058 38.74 2.97 38.29
CA LEU A 1058 38.49 1.54 38.47
C LEU A 1058 37.43 1.21 39.55
N VAL A 1059 37.25 2.10 40.55
CA VAL A 1059 36.28 1.89 41.64
C VAL A 1059 34.85 1.97 41.12
N ASP A 1060 34.59 2.94 40.23
CA ASP A 1060 33.24 3.17 39.66
C ASP A 1060 32.86 2.07 38.66
N GLN A 1061 33.85 1.37 38.11
CA GLN A 1061 33.67 0.25 37.18
C GLN A 1061 33.44 -1.10 37.88
N GLY A 1062 33.40 -1.14 39.21
CA GLY A 1062 33.09 -2.36 39.99
C GLY A 1062 34.11 -3.49 39.87
N VAL A 1063 35.32 -3.21 39.38
CA VAL A 1063 36.36 -4.23 39.13
C VAL A 1063 37.12 -4.55 40.42
N LEU A 1064 37.26 -5.84 40.72
CA LEU A 1064 37.93 -6.35 41.91
C LEU A 1064 39.45 -6.03 41.90
N ARG A 1065 39.97 -5.52 43.03
CA ARG A 1065 41.43 -5.38 43.26
C ARG A 1065 42.11 -6.75 43.35
N ASP A 1066 43.38 -6.84 42.97
CA ASP A 1066 44.22 -8.06 43.03
C ASP A 1066 43.67 -9.29 42.25
N ALA A 1067 42.89 -9.01 41.20
CA ALA A 1067 42.15 -10.02 40.46
C ALA A 1067 43.01 -10.82 39.45
N PHE A 1068 44.17 -10.30 39.02
CA PHE A 1068 44.93 -10.89 37.92
C PHE A 1068 46.39 -11.15 38.24
N ASP A 1069 46.95 -12.22 37.70
CA ASP A 1069 48.36 -12.61 37.88
C ASP A 1069 49.23 -12.04 36.74
N VAL A 1070 48.67 -11.88 35.54
CA VAL A 1070 49.33 -11.29 34.36
C VAL A 1070 48.36 -10.34 33.66
N VAL A 1071 48.84 -9.16 33.25
CA VAL A 1071 48.11 -8.22 32.40
C VAL A 1071 48.86 -8.04 31.09
N ILE A 1072 48.14 -8.17 29.97
CA ILE A 1072 48.64 -7.98 28.60
C ILE A 1072 47.91 -6.77 28.01
N ALA A 1073 48.64 -5.79 27.50
CA ALA A 1073 48.09 -4.54 26.98
C ALA A 1073 48.64 -4.25 25.57
N PRO A 1074 48.25 -5.04 24.54
CA PRO A 1074 48.75 -4.86 23.18
C PRO A 1074 48.22 -3.56 22.58
N TYR A 1075 49.10 -2.62 22.25
CA TYR A 1075 48.76 -1.39 21.51
C TYR A 1075 47.57 -0.57 22.08
N VAL A 1076 47.40 -0.54 23.41
CA VAL A 1076 46.35 0.27 24.06
C VAL A 1076 46.89 1.45 24.87
N LEU A 1077 48.11 1.33 25.40
CA LEU A 1077 48.66 2.38 26.28
C LEU A 1077 48.97 3.69 25.53
N HIS A 1078 49.29 3.61 24.24
CA HIS A 1078 49.57 4.80 23.43
C HIS A 1078 48.32 5.64 23.14
N ALA A 1079 47.12 5.07 23.29
CA ALA A 1079 45.86 5.76 23.07
C ALA A 1079 45.38 6.53 24.31
N VAL A 1080 46.03 6.33 25.48
CA VAL A 1080 45.64 6.98 26.73
C VAL A 1080 46.39 8.30 26.91
N ARG A 1081 45.67 9.35 27.30
CA ARG A 1081 46.24 10.70 27.51
C ARG A 1081 47.23 10.76 28.69
N ASP A 1082 46.97 10.02 29.77
CA ASP A 1082 47.85 9.91 30.94
C ASP A 1082 48.29 8.45 31.16
N ILE A 1083 49.44 8.11 30.55
CA ILE A 1083 50.04 6.78 30.64
C ILE A 1083 50.39 6.43 32.10
N ARG A 1084 50.78 7.41 32.93
CA ARG A 1084 51.16 7.16 34.32
C ARG A 1084 49.95 6.76 35.16
N ALA A 1085 48.82 7.45 34.98
CA ALA A 1085 47.57 7.09 35.62
C ALA A 1085 47.09 5.69 35.17
N ALA A 1086 47.11 5.41 33.86
CA ALA A 1086 46.73 4.11 33.31
C ALA A 1086 47.58 2.96 33.86
N LEU A 1087 48.91 3.13 33.93
CA LEU A 1087 49.80 2.14 34.53
C LEU A 1087 49.56 1.99 36.04
N GLY A 1088 49.19 3.06 36.74
CA GLY A 1088 48.76 3.02 38.14
C GLY A 1088 47.51 2.17 38.34
N ASN A 1089 46.55 2.25 37.42
CA ASN A 1089 45.34 1.44 37.40
C ASN A 1089 45.65 -0.03 37.09
N VAL A 1090 46.45 -0.31 36.04
CA VAL A 1090 46.92 -1.68 35.72
C VAL A 1090 47.61 -2.32 36.92
N ARG A 1091 48.43 -1.55 37.66
CA ARG A 1091 49.09 -2.03 38.89
C ARG A 1091 48.12 -2.44 39.99
N ARG A 1092 46.92 -1.82 40.10
CA ARG A 1092 45.90 -2.19 41.10
C ARG A 1092 45.13 -3.46 40.73
N LEU A 1093 45.10 -3.82 39.45
CA LEU A 1093 44.47 -5.04 38.94
C LEU A 1093 45.38 -6.26 39.12
N LEU A 1094 46.70 -6.04 39.09
CA LEU A 1094 47.70 -7.07 39.38
C LEU A 1094 47.67 -7.45 40.85
N SER A 1095 47.64 -8.75 41.11
CA SER A 1095 47.79 -9.31 42.45
C SER A 1095 49.17 -9.03 43.03
N THR A 1096 49.20 -8.56 44.28
CA THR A 1096 50.43 -8.10 44.96
C THR A 1096 51.08 -9.11 45.91
#